data_AF-A0A290QFQ9-F1
#
_entry.id   AF-A0A290QFQ9-F1
#
_cell.length_a   1.000
_cell.length_b   1.000
_cell.length_c   1.000
_cell.angle_alpha   90.00
_cell.angle_beta   90.00
_cell.angle_gamma   90.00
#
_symmetry.space_group_name_H-M   'P 1'
#
loop_
_entity.id
_entity.type
_entity.pdbx_description
1 polymer ?
#
loop_
_entity_poly.entity_id
_entity_poly.type
_entity_poly.pdbx_seq_one_letter_code
_entity_poly.pdbx_strand_id
1 'polypeptide(L)'
;MILKLVALGVAGVLAGRAWAGEARVLGWGDQGDGTYRNPVLKADYSDPDVIRVGEDFYLVASEFHFVGMQVLHSRDLVNWRVIGQVFDRLPIDAKYDEMRAYAQGTWAPSLRYRDGVFYVYVCTPQDGLFMWHTKDPAGPWSEMVTVKRVSGWEDPCPFWDDDGQAYLVRGKVGAGPIILHKLSADGTQLLDDGVEIYRGPVAEGPKLFKRGGFYFISLPEGGVTEGGQTVLRAKSIYGPYERREVLPGGSPHQGGIVELESGESWFLAFKSTGYLGRIGHLLPVAWGEDGWPVFGDRGRTVERWTKPKVAADSKVGAAGSGVMKPEVSEEFGAETLGPVWQWNHNPTSGAASLTERSGWLRLRGEAAAELRVAKNTLTQKLWDEAGVVDVKIDASGLSEGQRAGFTFVCGNVFYWVGATRREGVLRVRYEGEVGPALKGEALWLRGIYDGERARLLYSLDGASYVDTGIAVQLRAGQWKGARVGLFCYGEGGGSVAVDYFRYRYAGALAEVAVDREVEVAAGVQGLWCEPVGVWDGRTVLLYHSFADDRDGPGDLLKRVAQELSAKGVASLRVNFRGEGDKARTRIESTLTTRIADAEAAWRFAATQRGVDVSRIGALGWSLGATTAIETAGRNPAWFRSVAVWSSPSGDQEREMLSRAVAKRALRDGEATQHDPAWKSVTTTRVFYESFRGVNLDVSLRKYPGAFFSVRGSADHLAQYEMQFMKNRAGVKAPAESLLIAGANHVFDVFAPEKGHAERAVEATVGWFLRTL
;
A
#
# COMPACT_ATOMS: atom_id res chain seq x y z
N MET A 1 48.76 39.88 24.80
CA MET A 1 48.08 38.66 25.29
C MET A 1 46.65 39.07 25.61
N ILE A 2 45.69 38.81 24.70
CA ILE A 2 44.22 38.77 24.88
C ILE A 2 43.63 38.48 23.49
N LEU A 3 43.00 37.32 23.37
CA LEU A 3 42.18 36.87 22.24
C LEU A 3 40.93 37.76 22.13
N LYS A 4 40.58 38.20 20.92
CA LYS A 4 39.20 38.62 20.59
C LYS A 4 38.68 37.71 19.48
N LEU A 5 37.76 36.82 19.86
CA LEU A 5 36.94 36.02 18.96
C LEU A 5 35.99 36.94 18.19
N VAL A 6 35.89 36.68 16.89
CA VAL A 6 34.86 37.22 15.98
C VAL A 6 33.58 36.41 16.20
N ALA A 7 32.48 37.11 16.48
CA ALA A 7 31.15 36.52 16.55
C ALA A 7 30.60 36.28 15.13
N LEU A 8 30.48 35.01 14.73
CA LEU A 8 29.62 34.61 13.61
C LEU A 8 28.20 34.40 14.15
N GLY A 9 27.26 35.21 13.65
CA GLY A 9 25.83 35.00 13.83
C GLY A 9 25.37 33.79 13.03
N VAL A 10 24.89 32.76 13.70
CA VAL A 10 24.19 31.63 13.09
C VAL A 10 22.74 32.05 12.87
N ALA A 11 22.38 32.26 11.61
CA ALA A 11 20.99 32.29 11.19
C ALA A 11 20.41 30.87 11.35
N GLY A 12 19.42 30.72 12.23
CA GLY A 12 18.73 29.46 12.46
C GLY A 12 17.95 29.04 11.22
N VAL A 13 18.49 28.07 10.47
CA VAL A 13 17.72 27.25 9.55
C VAL A 13 16.78 26.40 10.41
N LEU A 14 15.48 26.69 10.35
CA LEU A 14 14.44 25.80 10.84
C LEU A 14 14.46 24.55 9.94
N ALA A 15 15.32 23.59 10.28
CA ALA A 15 15.31 22.27 9.69
C ALA A 15 13.94 21.64 10.00
N GLY A 16 13.18 21.36 8.94
CA GLY A 16 11.97 20.56 9.03
C GLY A 16 12.30 19.26 9.77
N ARG A 17 11.51 18.94 10.79
CA ARG A 17 11.59 17.65 11.46
C ARG A 17 11.33 16.56 10.41
N ALA A 18 12.38 15.86 10.00
CA ALA A 18 12.25 14.60 9.30
C ALA A 18 11.36 13.69 10.16
N TRP A 19 10.28 13.19 9.57
CA TRP A 19 9.46 12.14 10.17
C TRP A 19 10.33 10.87 10.24
N ALA A 20 11.06 10.72 11.35
CA ALA A 20 11.77 9.50 11.67
C ALA A 20 10.77 8.47 12.20
N GLY A 21 9.92 7.96 11.32
CA GLY A 21 9.32 6.64 11.51
C GLY A 21 10.40 5.62 11.18
N GLU A 22 10.70 4.70 12.09
CA GLU A 22 11.55 3.53 11.79
C GLU A 22 11.09 2.95 10.45
N ALA A 23 12.01 2.84 9.49
CA ALA A 23 11.71 2.46 8.12
C ALA A 23 11.19 1.02 8.08
N ARG A 24 9.87 0.83 8.29
CA ARG A 24 9.22 -0.48 8.26
C ARG A 24 9.48 -1.12 6.91
N VAL A 25 10.12 -2.29 6.89
CA VAL A 25 10.29 -3.11 5.68
C VAL A 25 8.92 -3.35 5.05
N LEU A 26 8.80 -3.15 3.74
CA LEU A 26 7.54 -3.40 3.04
C LEU A 26 7.28 -4.91 2.98
N GLY A 27 6.00 -5.31 2.87
CA GLY A 27 5.63 -6.72 2.70
C GLY A 27 6.07 -7.35 1.37
N TRP A 28 6.72 -6.56 0.51
CA TRP A 28 7.19 -6.89 -0.84
C TRP A 28 8.55 -6.23 -1.08
N GLY A 29 9.27 -6.61 -2.14
CA GLY A 29 10.60 -6.07 -2.43
C GLY A 29 11.67 -6.54 -1.45
N ASP A 30 12.67 -5.70 -1.21
CA ASP A 30 13.82 -6.01 -0.33
C ASP A 30 13.37 -6.24 1.12
N GLN A 31 13.79 -7.35 1.72
CA GLN A 31 13.44 -7.73 3.08
C GLN A 31 14.52 -7.35 4.12
N GLY A 32 15.64 -6.74 3.69
CA GLY A 32 16.72 -6.27 4.57
C GLY A 32 17.58 -7.38 5.18
N ASP A 33 17.29 -8.65 4.88
CA ASP A 33 17.99 -9.83 5.40
C ASP A 33 18.72 -10.64 4.32
N GLY A 34 18.96 -10.00 3.15
CA GLY A 34 19.58 -10.64 1.99
C GLY A 34 18.60 -11.41 1.10
N THR A 35 17.30 -11.37 1.40
CA THR A 35 16.24 -11.93 0.56
C THR A 35 15.28 -10.84 0.04
N TYR A 36 14.47 -11.19 -0.95
CA TYR A 36 13.38 -10.33 -1.45
C TYR A 36 12.06 -11.12 -1.48
N ARG A 37 10.94 -10.39 -1.49
CA ARG A 37 9.60 -10.92 -1.74
C ARG A 37 9.05 -10.36 -3.06
N ASN A 38 8.47 -11.22 -3.88
CA ASN A 38 7.72 -10.80 -5.05
C ASN A 38 6.35 -10.23 -4.64
N PRO A 39 5.84 -9.23 -5.36
CA PRO A 39 6.48 -8.51 -6.48
C PRO A 39 7.64 -7.60 -6.04
N VAL A 40 8.65 -7.39 -6.88
CA VAL A 40 9.74 -6.41 -6.62
C VAL A 40 9.39 -4.99 -7.07
N LEU A 41 8.38 -4.85 -7.93
CA LEU A 41 7.81 -3.58 -8.37
C LEU A 41 6.29 -3.64 -8.24
N LYS A 42 5.75 -3.26 -7.09
CA LYS A 42 4.31 -3.36 -6.79
C LYS A 42 3.51 -2.15 -7.30
N ALA A 43 3.69 -1.82 -8.57
CA ALA A 43 2.96 -0.80 -9.33
C ALA A 43 2.91 -1.20 -10.81
N ASP A 44 2.06 -0.53 -11.59
CA ASP A 44 1.78 -0.88 -12.99
C ASP A 44 2.91 -0.54 -13.99
N TYR A 45 4.01 -1.30 -13.88
CA TYR A 45 5.12 -1.36 -14.83
C TYR A 45 4.89 -2.51 -15.81
N SER A 46 3.84 -2.34 -16.61
CA SER A 46 3.44 -3.29 -17.62
C SER A 46 4.44 -3.48 -18.75
N ASP A 47 4.50 -4.69 -19.29
CA ASP A 47 5.39 -5.06 -20.40
C ASP A 47 6.85 -4.66 -20.14
N PRO A 48 7.43 -4.97 -18.96
CA PRO A 48 8.74 -4.45 -18.60
C PRO A 48 9.81 -5.05 -19.52
N ASP A 49 10.74 -4.22 -19.97
CA ASP A 49 11.98 -4.69 -20.60
C ASP A 49 13.17 -4.19 -19.81
N VAL A 50 13.99 -5.14 -19.36
CA VAL A 50 15.16 -4.89 -18.51
C VAL A 50 16.44 -5.24 -19.26
N ILE A 51 17.45 -4.38 -19.11
CA ILE A 51 18.81 -4.66 -19.56
C ILE A 51 19.82 -4.41 -18.45
N ARG A 52 21.01 -5.01 -18.59
CA ARG A 52 22.19 -4.73 -17.78
C ARG A 52 23.21 -3.94 -18.60
N VAL A 53 23.77 -2.87 -18.03
CA VAL A 53 24.90 -2.13 -18.60
C VAL A 53 25.94 -1.93 -17.50
N GLY A 54 27.04 -2.69 -17.57
CA GLY A 54 27.98 -2.76 -16.45
C GLY A 54 27.27 -3.28 -15.19
N GLU A 55 27.45 -2.62 -14.06
CA GLU A 55 26.83 -3.01 -12.79
C GLU A 55 25.38 -2.54 -12.61
N ASP A 56 24.88 -1.70 -13.53
CA ASP A 56 23.57 -1.07 -13.42
C ASP A 56 22.53 -1.77 -14.29
N PHE A 57 21.29 -1.81 -13.81
CA PHE A 57 20.13 -2.35 -14.49
C PHE A 57 19.17 -1.23 -14.83
N TYR A 58 18.64 -1.27 -16.05
CA TYR A 58 17.69 -0.28 -16.55
C TYR A 58 16.43 -0.96 -17.03
N LEU A 59 15.28 -0.36 -16.73
CA LEU A 59 13.98 -0.89 -17.09
C LEU A 59 13.09 0.21 -17.67
N VAL A 60 12.35 -0.13 -18.72
CA VAL A 60 11.23 0.65 -19.25
C VAL A 60 9.99 -0.22 -19.33
N ALA A 61 8.81 0.41 -19.35
CA ALA A 61 7.52 -0.24 -19.40
C ALA A 61 6.59 0.49 -20.37
N SER A 62 5.55 -0.19 -20.86
CA SER A 62 4.53 0.46 -21.70
C SER A 62 3.82 1.57 -20.92
N GLU A 63 3.37 2.62 -21.59
CA GLU A 63 2.62 3.71 -20.94
C GLU A 63 1.31 4.09 -21.63
N PHE A 64 1.06 3.53 -22.81
CA PHE A 64 -0.10 3.88 -23.62
C PHE A 64 -0.18 5.41 -23.79
N HIS A 65 -1.27 6.00 -23.30
CA HIS A 65 -1.60 7.41 -23.46
C HIS A 65 -0.99 8.29 -22.35
N PHE A 66 -0.32 7.69 -21.36
CA PHE A 66 0.44 8.45 -20.38
C PHE A 66 1.76 8.90 -20.99
N VAL A 67 2.06 10.19 -20.81
CA VAL A 67 3.24 10.83 -21.39
C VAL A 67 4.34 10.92 -20.34
N GLY A 68 5.58 10.65 -20.75
CA GLY A 68 6.71 10.48 -19.83
C GLY A 68 7.05 9.02 -19.60
N MET A 69 7.34 8.22 -20.64
CA MET A 69 7.78 6.82 -20.46
C MET A 69 8.95 6.77 -19.49
N GLN A 70 8.73 6.18 -18.31
CA GLN A 70 9.67 6.21 -17.21
C GLN A 70 10.85 5.27 -17.45
N VAL A 71 12.05 5.74 -17.12
CA VAL A 71 13.27 4.92 -17.07
C VAL A 71 13.58 4.63 -15.61
N LEU A 72 13.65 3.34 -15.28
CA LEU A 72 13.95 2.86 -13.94
C LEU A 72 15.39 2.36 -13.88
N HIS A 73 16.01 2.52 -12.72
CA HIS A 73 17.38 2.11 -12.44
C HIS A 73 17.44 1.27 -11.16
N SER A 74 18.24 0.20 -11.19
CA SER A 74 18.59 -0.63 -10.04
C SER A 74 20.04 -1.07 -10.12
N ARG A 75 20.61 -1.49 -8.97
CA ARG A 75 21.91 -2.19 -8.89
C ARG A 75 21.79 -3.62 -8.39
N ASP A 76 20.58 -4.08 -8.08
CA ASP A 76 20.35 -5.41 -7.50
C ASP A 76 19.07 -6.10 -8.01
N LEU A 77 18.42 -5.52 -9.03
CA LEU A 77 17.14 -5.96 -9.62
C LEU A 77 15.93 -5.94 -8.67
N VAL A 78 16.11 -5.52 -7.42
CA VAL A 78 15.07 -5.53 -6.38
C VAL A 78 14.69 -4.11 -5.98
N ASN A 79 15.67 -3.26 -5.72
CA ASN A 79 15.47 -1.87 -5.35
C ASN A 79 15.55 -0.99 -6.59
N TRP A 80 14.42 -0.38 -6.96
CA TRP A 80 14.28 0.41 -8.18
C TRP A 80 13.91 1.87 -7.87
N ARG A 81 14.48 2.79 -8.64
CA ARG A 81 14.12 4.21 -8.65
C ARG A 81 13.84 4.69 -10.08
N VAL A 82 12.93 5.63 -10.25
CA VAL A 82 12.73 6.33 -11.52
C VAL A 82 13.82 7.39 -11.65
N ILE A 83 14.58 7.38 -12.74
CA ILE A 83 15.70 8.31 -12.97
C ILE A 83 15.42 9.37 -14.03
N GLY A 84 14.43 9.15 -14.90
CA GLY A 84 14.13 10.04 -16.00
C GLY A 84 12.95 9.56 -16.83
N GLN A 85 12.70 10.24 -17.94
CA GLN A 85 11.64 9.93 -18.89
C GLN A 85 12.15 10.03 -20.33
N VAL A 86 11.63 9.17 -21.21
CA VAL A 86 12.06 9.10 -22.62
C VAL A 86 11.54 10.28 -23.45
N PHE A 87 10.33 10.76 -23.16
CA PHE A 87 9.71 11.86 -23.91
C PHE A 87 8.73 12.62 -23.03
N ASP A 88 8.59 13.92 -23.24
CA ASP A 88 7.63 14.80 -22.57
C ASP A 88 6.36 15.03 -23.39
N ARG A 89 6.32 14.52 -24.62
CA ARG A 89 5.23 14.66 -25.58
C ARG A 89 5.25 13.54 -26.63
N LEU A 90 4.08 13.15 -27.13
CA LEU A 90 3.91 12.28 -28.30
C LEU A 90 3.42 13.09 -29.51
N PRO A 91 4.31 13.56 -30.40
CA PRO A 91 3.96 14.37 -31.56
C PRO A 91 3.57 13.49 -32.78
N ILE A 92 2.59 12.60 -32.60
CA ILE A 92 2.23 11.59 -33.61
C ILE A 92 0.99 11.98 -34.42
N ASP A 93 -0.06 12.40 -33.71
CA ASP A 93 -1.40 12.70 -34.23
C ASP A 93 -2.16 13.61 -33.23
N ALA A 94 -3.09 14.44 -33.72
CA ALA A 94 -3.86 15.37 -32.89
C ALA A 94 -4.67 14.69 -31.76
N LYS A 95 -5.02 13.40 -31.91
CA LYS A 95 -5.72 12.64 -30.85
C LYS A 95 -4.97 12.60 -29.51
N TYR A 96 -3.63 12.71 -29.54
CA TYR A 96 -2.80 12.77 -28.34
C TYR A 96 -2.86 14.13 -27.61
N ASP A 97 -3.34 15.19 -28.27
CA ASP A 97 -3.56 16.52 -27.69
C ASP A 97 -5.02 16.78 -27.29
N GLU A 98 -5.93 15.93 -27.76
CA GLU A 98 -7.37 16.12 -27.67
C GLU A 98 -8.06 15.11 -26.73
N MET A 99 -7.28 14.38 -25.91
CA MET A 99 -7.79 13.37 -24.98
C MET A 99 -8.58 12.24 -25.67
N ARG A 100 -8.24 11.92 -26.94
CA ARG A 100 -8.93 10.90 -27.76
C ARG A 100 -8.12 9.60 -27.91
N ALA A 101 -6.92 9.54 -27.36
CA ALA A 101 -5.96 8.45 -27.56
C ALA A 101 -5.92 7.42 -26.41
N TYR A 102 -6.96 7.36 -25.56
CA TYR A 102 -7.05 6.35 -24.51
C TYR A 102 -6.80 4.93 -25.06
N ALA A 103 -6.03 4.12 -24.31
CA ALA A 103 -5.49 2.80 -24.72
C ALA A 103 -4.54 2.79 -25.94
N GLN A 104 -4.26 3.94 -26.57
CA GLN A 104 -3.26 4.06 -27.64
C GLN A 104 -1.94 4.60 -27.10
N GLY A 105 -1.01 5.00 -27.98
CA GLY A 105 0.32 5.45 -27.60
C GLY A 105 1.30 4.30 -27.41
N THR A 106 2.20 4.41 -26.43
CA THR A 106 3.36 3.51 -26.33
C THR A 106 3.01 2.16 -25.71
N TRP A 107 2.86 1.13 -26.56
CA TRP A 107 2.69 -0.27 -26.12
C TRP A 107 4.04 -0.88 -25.74
N ALA A 108 4.16 -2.22 -25.64
CA ALA A 108 5.34 -2.88 -25.08
C ALA A 108 6.65 -2.35 -25.71
N PRO A 109 7.52 -1.72 -24.90
CA PRO A 109 8.77 -1.18 -25.40
C PRO A 109 9.82 -2.28 -25.53
N SER A 110 10.88 -2.01 -26.28
CA SER A 110 12.17 -2.68 -26.09
C SER A 110 13.29 -1.69 -25.83
N LEU A 111 14.11 -1.98 -24.83
CA LEU A 111 15.29 -1.20 -24.44
C LEU A 111 16.56 -1.95 -24.79
N ARG A 112 17.47 -1.36 -25.55
CA ARG A 112 18.78 -1.96 -25.88
C ARG A 112 19.90 -0.97 -25.63
N TYR A 113 21.09 -1.50 -25.42
CA TYR A 113 22.31 -0.72 -25.29
C TYR A 113 23.36 -1.25 -26.24
N ARG A 114 23.99 -0.34 -26.99
CA ARG A 114 25.08 -0.65 -27.92
C ARG A 114 26.00 0.54 -28.06
N ASP A 115 27.30 0.30 -28.00
CA ASP A 115 28.36 1.28 -28.27
C ASP A 115 28.18 2.63 -27.53
N GLY A 116 27.83 2.58 -26.23
CA GLY A 116 27.65 3.80 -25.43
C GLY A 116 26.27 4.45 -25.54
N VAL A 117 25.33 3.85 -26.27
CA VAL A 117 24.02 4.44 -26.58
C VAL A 117 22.89 3.50 -26.16
N PHE A 118 21.92 4.04 -25.45
CA PHE A 118 20.64 3.41 -25.14
C PHE A 118 19.63 3.71 -26.25
N TYR A 119 18.81 2.72 -26.58
CA TYR A 119 17.77 2.78 -27.60
C TYR A 119 16.46 2.25 -27.03
N VAL A 120 15.36 2.97 -27.23
CA VAL A 120 14.02 2.52 -26.90
C VAL A 120 13.18 2.48 -28.16
N TYR A 121 12.55 1.33 -28.44
CA TYR A 121 11.61 1.16 -29.55
C TYR A 121 10.22 0.86 -29.02
N VAL A 122 9.21 1.45 -29.65
CA VAL A 122 7.81 1.20 -29.34
C VAL A 122 6.99 1.10 -30.62
N CYS A 123 5.98 0.25 -30.61
CA CYS A 123 4.88 0.36 -31.57
C CYS A 123 3.72 1.11 -30.91
N THR A 124 3.05 1.97 -31.67
CA THR A 124 1.67 2.35 -31.38
C THR A 124 0.78 1.57 -32.35
N PRO A 125 -0.28 0.89 -31.89
CA PRO A 125 -1.02 -0.06 -32.74
C PRO A 125 -1.63 0.52 -34.01
N GLN A 126 -1.88 1.84 -34.06
CA GLN A 126 -2.48 2.51 -35.21
C GLN A 126 -1.51 3.41 -35.98
N ASP A 127 -0.41 3.87 -35.38
CA ASP A 127 0.39 4.93 -36.00
C ASP A 127 1.74 4.45 -36.56
N GLY A 128 2.40 3.50 -35.89
CA GLY A 128 3.66 2.96 -36.41
C GLY A 128 4.66 2.50 -35.37
N LEU A 129 5.88 2.30 -35.87
CA LEU A 129 7.09 1.98 -35.13
C LEU A 129 7.94 3.24 -34.95
N PHE A 130 8.27 3.55 -33.71
CA PHE A 130 9.02 4.74 -33.31
C PHE A 130 10.18 4.36 -32.39
N MET A 131 11.22 5.20 -32.37
CA MET A 131 12.36 5.01 -31.46
C MET A 131 12.94 6.32 -30.95
N TRP A 132 13.66 6.20 -29.84
CA TRP A 132 14.46 7.25 -29.20
C TRP A 132 15.81 6.68 -28.81
N HIS A 133 16.82 7.54 -28.70
CA HIS A 133 18.14 7.13 -28.22
C HIS A 133 18.79 8.18 -27.31
N THR A 134 19.71 7.75 -26.47
CA THR A 134 20.50 8.63 -25.59
C THR A 134 21.81 8.00 -25.17
N LYS A 135 22.76 8.82 -24.68
CA LYS A 135 23.97 8.36 -24.00
C LYS A 135 23.81 8.30 -22.49
N ASP A 136 22.82 9.01 -21.94
CA ASP A 136 22.50 9.02 -20.51
C ASP A 136 21.05 8.55 -20.32
N PRO A 137 20.80 7.39 -19.69
CA PRO A 137 19.45 6.85 -19.52
C PRO A 137 18.56 7.73 -18.63
N ALA A 138 19.11 8.66 -17.84
CA ALA A 138 18.35 9.70 -17.15
C ALA A 138 17.85 10.82 -18.09
N GLY A 139 18.42 10.91 -19.29
CA GLY A 139 18.09 11.88 -20.31
C GLY A 139 19.13 13.02 -20.43
N PRO A 140 18.90 13.96 -21.36
CA PRO A 140 17.79 13.99 -22.31
C PRO A 140 17.87 12.86 -23.35
N TRP A 141 16.72 12.46 -23.88
CA TRP A 141 16.62 11.56 -25.02
C TRP A 141 16.51 12.34 -26.32
N SER A 142 16.78 11.69 -27.45
CA SER A 142 16.65 12.28 -28.77
C SER A 142 15.21 12.74 -29.06
N GLU A 143 15.03 13.53 -30.12
CA GLU A 143 13.71 13.64 -30.75
C GLU A 143 13.20 12.27 -31.21
N MET A 144 11.87 12.13 -31.31
CA MET A 144 11.24 10.88 -31.75
C MET A 144 11.57 10.59 -33.22
N VAL A 145 12.16 9.43 -33.48
CA VAL A 145 12.41 8.95 -34.84
C VAL A 145 11.25 8.06 -35.29
N THR A 146 10.66 8.38 -36.45
CA THR A 146 9.66 7.52 -37.09
C THR A 146 10.38 6.50 -37.97
N VAL A 147 10.44 5.24 -37.52
CA VAL A 147 11.09 4.15 -38.29
C VAL A 147 10.16 3.66 -39.41
N LYS A 148 8.86 3.51 -39.11
CA LYS A 148 7.84 3.09 -40.09
C LYS A 148 6.47 3.58 -39.65
N ARG A 149 5.74 4.29 -40.51
CA ARG A 149 4.30 4.55 -40.31
C ARG A 149 3.49 3.36 -40.81
N VAL A 150 2.77 2.70 -39.91
CA VAL A 150 2.02 1.47 -40.19
C VAL A 150 1.04 1.17 -39.06
N SER A 151 -0.11 0.59 -39.38
CA SER A 151 -1.06 0.10 -38.38
C SER A 151 -0.97 -1.42 -38.22
N GLY A 152 -1.35 -1.92 -37.04
CA GLY A 152 -1.48 -3.35 -36.76
C GLY A 152 -0.17 -4.02 -36.32
N TRP A 153 0.86 -3.25 -35.99
CA TRP A 153 2.13 -3.77 -35.45
C TRP A 153 2.19 -3.55 -33.94
N GLU A 154 2.86 -4.46 -33.23
CA GLU A 154 3.10 -4.37 -31.78
C GLU A 154 4.46 -4.96 -31.42
N ASP A 155 4.88 -4.69 -30.19
CA ASP A 155 5.98 -5.36 -29.47
C ASP A 155 7.29 -5.51 -30.26
N PRO A 156 7.90 -4.39 -30.68
CA PRO A 156 9.16 -4.42 -31.43
C PRO A 156 10.32 -4.77 -30.51
N CYS A 157 11.31 -5.48 -31.01
CA CYS A 157 12.58 -5.77 -30.35
C CYS A 157 13.73 -5.69 -31.35
N PRO A 158 14.53 -4.61 -31.33
CA PRO A 158 15.72 -4.52 -32.17
C PRO A 158 16.83 -5.44 -31.63
N PHE A 159 17.70 -5.87 -32.52
CA PHE A 159 18.83 -6.74 -32.24
C PHE A 159 19.99 -6.41 -33.19
N TRP A 160 21.17 -6.13 -32.65
CA TRP A 160 22.40 -5.97 -33.41
C TRP A 160 23.25 -7.21 -33.19
N ASP A 161 23.64 -7.84 -34.28
CA ASP A 161 24.37 -9.11 -34.24
C ASP A 161 25.87 -8.89 -34.36
N ASP A 162 26.63 -9.91 -33.97
CA ASP A 162 28.09 -9.93 -34.01
C ASP A 162 28.64 -9.94 -35.45
N ASP A 163 27.80 -10.23 -36.44
CA ASP A 163 28.15 -10.19 -37.86
C ASP A 163 28.05 -8.78 -38.49
N GLY A 164 27.70 -7.78 -37.67
CA GLY A 164 27.53 -6.39 -38.08
C GLY A 164 26.18 -6.07 -38.73
N GLN A 165 25.27 -7.04 -38.84
CA GLN A 165 23.90 -6.82 -39.29
C GLN A 165 23.01 -6.40 -38.10
N ALA A 166 21.93 -5.69 -38.42
CA ALA A 166 20.90 -5.33 -37.47
C ALA A 166 19.54 -5.89 -37.94
N TYR A 167 18.72 -6.23 -36.96
CA TYR A 167 17.43 -6.85 -37.15
C TYR A 167 16.40 -6.28 -36.18
N LEU A 168 15.13 -6.51 -36.48
CA LEU A 168 14.03 -6.20 -35.57
C LEU A 168 13.00 -7.32 -35.65
N VAL A 169 12.67 -7.94 -34.52
CA VAL A 169 11.50 -8.83 -34.41
C VAL A 169 10.33 -8.04 -33.87
N ARG A 170 9.11 -8.39 -34.29
CA ARG A 170 7.89 -7.73 -33.83
C ARG A 170 6.69 -8.67 -33.86
N GLY A 171 5.64 -8.32 -33.11
CA GLY A 171 4.33 -8.96 -33.13
C GLY A 171 3.36 -8.29 -34.11
N LYS A 172 2.10 -8.74 -34.10
CA LYS A 172 1.00 -8.14 -34.85
C LYS A 172 -0.19 -8.01 -33.90
N VAL A 173 -0.81 -6.83 -33.87
CA VAL A 173 -1.94 -6.50 -33.00
C VAL A 173 -2.94 -7.65 -32.92
N GLY A 174 -3.17 -8.13 -31.70
CA GLY A 174 -3.99 -9.31 -31.42
C GLY A 174 -3.20 -10.63 -31.37
N ALA A 175 -1.87 -10.54 -31.20
CA ALA A 175 -0.91 -11.62 -31.10
C ALA A 175 -0.68 -12.47 -32.36
N GLY A 176 0.59 -12.51 -32.77
CA GLY A 176 1.11 -13.37 -33.84
C GLY A 176 0.71 -12.97 -35.28
N PRO A 177 1.54 -13.32 -36.29
CA PRO A 177 2.82 -14.02 -36.18
C PRO A 177 3.96 -13.12 -35.67
N ILE A 178 5.07 -13.74 -35.29
CA ILE A 178 6.34 -13.05 -35.04
C ILE A 178 7.08 -12.89 -36.36
N ILE A 179 7.41 -11.64 -36.69
CA ILE A 179 8.01 -11.26 -37.97
C ILE A 179 9.37 -10.63 -37.73
N LEU A 180 10.36 -11.09 -38.47
CA LEU A 180 11.74 -10.58 -38.48
C LEU A 180 11.92 -9.62 -39.66
N HIS A 181 12.52 -8.47 -39.41
CA HIS A 181 12.94 -7.50 -40.40
C HIS A 181 14.45 -7.28 -40.34
N LYS A 182 15.07 -6.97 -41.48
CA LYS A 182 16.37 -6.31 -41.51
C LYS A 182 16.24 -4.85 -41.09
N LEU A 183 17.16 -4.39 -40.24
CA LEU A 183 17.23 -3.04 -39.72
C LEU A 183 18.51 -2.37 -40.25
N SER A 184 18.46 -1.07 -40.50
CA SER A 184 19.68 -0.29 -40.78
C SER A 184 20.64 -0.35 -39.59
N ALA A 185 21.94 -0.21 -39.85
CA ALA A 185 22.96 -0.31 -38.80
C ALA A 185 22.77 0.73 -37.67
N ASP A 186 22.28 1.92 -38.01
CA ASP A 186 21.93 3.01 -37.08
C ASP A 186 20.57 2.81 -36.39
N GLY A 187 19.82 1.77 -36.76
CA GLY A 187 18.53 1.43 -36.17
C GLY A 187 17.34 2.24 -36.68
N THR A 188 17.53 3.19 -37.61
CA THR A 188 16.50 4.18 -37.93
C THR A 188 15.52 3.75 -39.02
N GLN A 189 15.80 2.70 -39.78
CA GLN A 189 15.00 2.28 -40.94
C GLN A 189 14.92 0.76 -41.08
N LEU A 190 13.76 0.26 -41.52
CA LEU A 190 13.62 -1.14 -41.96
C LEU A 190 14.05 -1.27 -43.42
N LEU A 191 14.77 -2.35 -43.74
CA LEU A 191 15.37 -2.59 -45.05
C LEU A 191 14.59 -3.61 -45.90
N ASP A 192 13.48 -4.14 -45.38
CA ASP A 192 12.64 -5.13 -46.04
C ASP A 192 11.18 -5.06 -45.56
N ASP A 193 10.34 -5.95 -46.12
CA ASP A 193 8.93 -6.13 -45.74
C ASP A 193 8.71 -7.18 -44.63
N GLY A 194 9.80 -7.82 -44.18
CA GLY A 194 9.83 -8.81 -43.12
C GLY A 194 9.47 -10.24 -43.53
N VAL A 195 9.87 -11.19 -42.69
CA VAL A 195 9.62 -12.63 -42.86
C VAL A 195 9.02 -13.18 -41.58
N GLU A 196 7.93 -13.96 -41.70
CA GLU A 196 7.37 -14.72 -40.58
C GLU A 196 8.36 -15.81 -40.15
N ILE A 197 8.82 -15.75 -38.90
CA ILE A 197 9.78 -16.71 -38.34
C ILE A 197 9.15 -17.64 -37.30
N TYR A 198 7.98 -17.26 -36.76
CA TYR A 198 7.27 -18.07 -35.79
C TYR A 198 5.78 -17.70 -35.71
N ARG A 199 4.94 -18.71 -35.47
CA ARG A 199 3.53 -18.56 -35.14
C ARG A 199 3.17 -19.52 -34.02
N GLY A 200 2.72 -18.95 -32.91
CA GLY A 200 2.35 -19.70 -31.70
C GLY A 200 0.97 -19.30 -31.17
N PRO A 201 0.45 -20.01 -30.15
CA PRO A 201 -0.83 -19.73 -29.51
C PRO A 201 -0.84 -18.36 -28.81
N VAL A 202 -1.23 -17.32 -29.54
CA VAL A 202 -1.27 -15.92 -29.03
C VAL A 202 0.14 -15.46 -28.62
N ALA A 203 1.11 -15.63 -29.53
CA ALA A 203 2.50 -15.20 -29.32
C ALA A 203 2.66 -13.69 -29.52
N GLU A 204 3.10 -12.99 -28.48
CA GLU A 204 3.31 -11.54 -28.44
C GLU A 204 4.63 -11.21 -27.73
N GLY A 205 4.96 -9.94 -27.48
CA GLY A 205 6.08 -9.54 -26.61
C GLY A 205 7.47 -10.11 -26.90
N PRO A 206 7.91 -10.33 -28.16
CA PRO A 206 9.16 -11.04 -28.44
C PRO A 206 10.38 -10.28 -27.93
N LYS A 207 11.21 -10.94 -27.13
CA LYS A 207 12.53 -10.46 -26.71
C LYS A 207 13.63 -11.36 -27.30
N LEU A 208 14.21 -10.90 -28.42
CA LEU A 208 15.31 -11.57 -29.11
C LEU A 208 16.64 -11.29 -28.39
N PHE A 209 17.42 -12.34 -28.15
CA PHE A 209 18.81 -12.29 -27.68
C PHE A 209 19.62 -13.47 -28.22
N LYS A 210 20.94 -13.41 -28.10
CA LYS A 210 21.85 -14.47 -28.56
C LYS A 210 22.68 -14.99 -27.39
N ARG A 211 22.81 -16.32 -27.28
CA ARG A 211 23.59 -16.95 -26.23
C ARG A 211 24.15 -18.29 -26.71
N GLY A 212 25.43 -18.54 -26.47
CA GLY A 212 26.06 -19.83 -26.78
C GLY A 212 25.94 -20.26 -28.25
N GLY A 213 25.94 -19.30 -29.20
CA GLY A 213 25.79 -19.56 -30.63
C GLY A 213 24.35 -19.82 -31.10
N PHE A 214 23.34 -19.65 -30.24
CA PHE A 214 21.93 -19.74 -30.60
C PHE A 214 21.24 -18.38 -30.47
N TYR A 215 20.25 -18.16 -31.33
CA TYR A 215 19.26 -17.09 -31.19
C TYR A 215 18.11 -17.60 -30.34
N PHE A 216 17.71 -16.81 -29.35
CA PHE A 216 16.59 -17.08 -28.48
C PHE A 216 15.56 -15.97 -28.59
N ILE A 217 14.28 -16.33 -28.57
CA ILE A 217 13.19 -15.36 -28.40
C ILE A 217 12.41 -15.77 -27.16
N SER A 218 12.47 -14.95 -26.12
CA SER A 218 11.61 -15.08 -24.95
C SER A 218 10.30 -14.34 -25.23
N LEU A 219 9.16 -15.01 -25.16
CA LEU A 219 7.86 -14.42 -25.42
C LEU A 219 6.73 -15.05 -24.58
N PRO A 220 5.72 -14.29 -24.17
CA PRO A 220 4.50 -14.84 -23.60
C PRO A 220 3.62 -15.52 -24.66
N GLU A 221 2.79 -16.47 -24.21
CA GLU A 221 1.72 -17.09 -25.00
C GLU A 221 0.47 -17.29 -24.14
N GLY A 222 -0.72 -17.11 -24.71
CA GLY A 222 -2.01 -17.26 -24.02
C GLY A 222 -2.60 -15.95 -23.46
N GLY A 223 -1.97 -14.81 -23.74
CA GLY A 223 -2.46 -13.47 -23.39
C GLY A 223 -2.19 -13.02 -21.96
N VAL A 224 -2.43 -11.74 -21.68
CA VAL A 224 -2.00 -11.01 -20.48
C VAL A 224 -2.43 -11.59 -19.12
N THR A 225 -3.57 -12.27 -19.02
CA THR A 225 -4.11 -12.76 -17.72
C THR A 225 -3.82 -14.24 -17.48
N GLU A 226 -4.08 -15.08 -18.47
CA GLU A 226 -4.00 -16.55 -18.35
C GLU A 226 -2.72 -17.12 -18.96
N GLY A 227 -1.93 -16.29 -19.65
CA GLY A 227 -0.76 -16.70 -20.39
C GLY A 227 0.40 -17.20 -19.53
N GLY A 228 1.28 -17.96 -20.18
CA GLY A 228 2.53 -18.45 -19.64
C GLY A 228 3.72 -17.83 -20.36
N GLN A 229 4.92 -18.31 -20.05
CA GLN A 229 6.15 -17.87 -20.70
C GLN A 229 6.71 -19.00 -21.57
N THR A 230 7.03 -18.66 -22.82
CA THR A 230 7.64 -19.53 -23.81
C THR A 230 9.03 -18.98 -24.20
N VAL A 231 9.95 -19.89 -24.47
CA VAL A 231 11.23 -19.57 -25.10
C VAL A 231 11.33 -20.32 -26.42
N LEU A 232 11.78 -19.59 -27.44
CA LEU A 232 12.13 -20.12 -28.75
C LEU A 232 13.64 -20.17 -28.90
N ARG A 233 14.17 -21.14 -29.65
CA ARG A 233 15.61 -21.25 -29.92
C ARG A 233 15.90 -21.69 -31.35
N ALA A 234 16.87 -21.07 -32.02
CA ALA A 234 17.34 -21.46 -33.36
C ALA A 234 18.85 -21.22 -33.54
N LYS A 235 19.47 -21.92 -34.49
CA LYS A 235 20.87 -21.66 -34.91
C LYS A 235 21.00 -20.54 -35.95
N SER A 236 19.92 -20.26 -36.68
CA SER A 236 19.80 -19.17 -37.65
C SER A 236 18.75 -18.21 -37.13
N ILE A 237 18.98 -16.90 -37.29
CA ILE A 237 18.00 -15.87 -36.90
C ILE A 237 16.67 -16.02 -37.67
N TYR A 238 16.71 -16.60 -38.87
CA TYR A 238 15.54 -16.93 -39.70
C TYR A 238 14.84 -18.25 -39.31
N GLY A 239 15.34 -18.95 -38.28
CA GLY A 239 14.79 -20.22 -37.83
C GLY A 239 15.27 -21.44 -38.63
N PRO A 240 14.55 -22.57 -38.57
CA PRO A 240 13.32 -22.75 -37.78
C PRO A 240 13.59 -22.68 -36.27
N TYR A 241 12.64 -22.12 -35.52
CA TYR A 241 12.71 -22.02 -34.06
C TYR A 241 12.09 -23.24 -33.38
N GLU A 242 12.85 -23.90 -32.51
CA GLU A 242 12.33 -24.85 -31.53
C GLU A 242 11.59 -24.09 -30.43
N ARG A 243 10.50 -24.65 -29.89
CA ARG A 243 9.67 -24.04 -28.84
C ARG A 243 9.76 -24.84 -27.53
N ARG A 244 9.88 -24.14 -26.39
CA ARG A 244 9.70 -24.72 -25.06
C ARG A 244 8.90 -23.77 -24.16
N GLU A 245 7.84 -24.28 -23.55
CA GLU A 245 7.17 -23.58 -22.45
C GLU A 245 8.04 -23.67 -21.20
N VAL A 246 8.34 -22.53 -20.58
CA VAL A 246 9.24 -22.43 -19.41
C VAL A 246 8.51 -22.02 -18.14
N LEU A 247 7.34 -21.38 -18.25
CA LEU A 247 6.41 -21.15 -17.16
C LEU A 247 4.97 -21.42 -17.64
N PRO A 248 4.15 -22.12 -16.84
CA PRO A 248 2.77 -22.41 -17.20
C PRO A 248 1.88 -21.16 -17.12
N GLY A 249 0.67 -21.27 -17.68
CA GLY A 249 -0.37 -20.24 -17.61
C GLY A 249 -0.63 -19.70 -16.20
N GLY A 250 -0.89 -18.40 -16.09
CA GLY A 250 -1.11 -17.68 -14.83
C GLY A 250 0.16 -17.31 -14.05
N SER A 251 1.33 -17.69 -14.56
CA SER A 251 2.64 -17.26 -14.03
C SER A 251 2.98 -15.83 -14.49
N PRO A 252 3.88 -15.11 -13.80
CA PRO A 252 4.49 -13.91 -14.36
C PRO A 252 5.12 -14.21 -15.71
N HIS A 253 4.82 -13.39 -16.71
CA HIS A 253 5.23 -13.55 -18.10
C HIS A 253 5.41 -12.17 -18.75
N GLN A 254 5.98 -12.17 -19.97
CA GLN A 254 6.33 -10.97 -20.74
C GLN A 254 7.30 -10.05 -19.98
N GLY A 255 8.57 -10.15 -20.35
CA GLY A 255 9.64 -9.56 -19.57
C GLY A 255 11.02 -9.68 -20.23
N GLY A 256 12.03 -9.09 -19.60
CA GLY A 256 13.43 -9.19 -20.01
C GLY A 256 14.22 -10.21 -19.20
N ILE A 257 15.23 -10.82 -19.84
CA ILE A 257 16.21 -11.70 -19.18
C ILE A 257 17.54 -10.96 -19.10
N VAL A 258 18.19 -10.99 -17.94
CA VAL A 258 19.54 -10.45 -17.73
C VAL A 258 20.47 -11.52 -17.20
N GLU A 259 21.72 -11.51 -17.67
CA GLU A 259 22.80 -12.35 -17.16
C GLU A 259 23.80 -11.49 -16.37
N LEU A 260 24.16 -11.96 -15.18
CA LEU A 260 25.07 -11.30 -14.25
C LEU A 260 26.50 -11.80 -14.42
N GLU A 261 27.47 -11.02 -13.94
CA GLU A 261 28.88 -11.43 -13.92
C GLU A 261 29.15 -12.63 -13.01
N SER A 262 28.29 -12.86 -12.01
CA SER A 262 28.31 -14.06 -11.19
C SER A 262 27.88 -15.33 -11.94
N GLY A 263 27.42 -15.21 -13.19
CA GLY A 263 26.84 -16.29 -13.99
C GLY A 263 25.36 -16.57 -13.68
N GLU A 264 24.76 -15.86 -12.73
CA GLU A 264 23.32 -15.95 -12.47
C GLU A 264 22.54 -15.29 -13.60
N SER A 265 21.41 -15.88 -14.01
CA SER A 265 20.46 -15.25 -14.91
C SER A 265 19.14 -14.97 -14.18
N TRP A 266 18.46 -13.90 -14.57
CA TRP A 266 17.22 -13.46 -13.93
C TRP A 266 16.21 -13.00 -14.96
N PHE A 267 14.94 -13.27 -14.70
CA PHE A 267 13.81 -12.86 -15.52
C PHE A 267 12.95 -11.88 -14.73
N LEU A 268 12.79 -10.66 -15.26
CA LEU A 268 11.88 -9.67 -14.71
C LEU A 268 10.68 -9.52 -15.65
N ALA A 269 9.49 -9.83 -15.14
CA ALA A 269 8.26 -9.91 -15.90
C ALA A 269 7.07 -9.42 -15.10
N PHE A 270 5.94 -9.14 -15.75
CA PHE A 270 4.76 -8.70 -15.03
C PHE A 270 3.86 -9.86 -14.60
N LYS A 271 3.00 -9.61 -13.61
CA LYS A 271 1.80 -10.40 -13.33
C LYS A 271 0.59 -9.46 -13.29
N SER A 272 -0.49 -9.82 -13.98
CA SER A 272 -1.74 -9.06 -13.96
C SER A 272 -2.45 -9.21 -12.62
N THR A 273 -2.92 -8.10 -12.03
CA THR A 273 -3.55 -8.06 -10.70
C THR A 273 -4.86 -7.26 -10.65
N GLY A 274 -5.48 -7.02 -11.81
CA GLY A 274 -6.71 -6.23 -11.88
C GLY A 274 -6.41 -4.76 -11.59
N TYR A 275 -7.03 -4.18 -10.55
CA TYR A 275 -6.99 -2.74 -10.28
C TYR A 275 -5.58 -2.14 -10.14
N LEU A 276 -4.60 -2.87 -9.59
CA LEU A 276 -3.23 -2.37 -9.43
C LEU A 276 -2.44 -2.45 -10.75
N GLY A 277 -3.01 -3.03 -11.80
CA GLY A 277 -2.39 -3.21 -13.10
C GLY A 277 -1.48 -4.45 -13.13
N ARG A 278 -0.37 -4.32 -13.86
CA ARG A 278 0.59 -5.39 -14.15
C ARG A 278 1.88 -5.12 -13.39
N ILE A 279 2.11 -5.90 -12.32
CA ILE A 279 3.16 -5.64 -11.34
C ILE A 279 4.40 -6.53 -11.55
N GLY A 280 5.59 -5.98 -11.34
CA GLY A 280 6.86 -6.62 -11.68
C GLY A 280 7.29 -7.69 -10.68
N HIS A 281 7.57 -8.88 -11.19
CA HIS A 281 8.11 -10.04 -10.47
C HIS A 281 9.50 -10.37 -11.00
N LEU A 282 10.38 -10.77 -10.08
CA LEU A 282 11.74 -11.23 -10.38
C LEU A 282 11.83 -12.74 -10.11
N LEU A 283 12.22 -13.51 -11.12
CA LEU A 283 12.40 -14.96 -11.05
C LEU A 283 13.86 -15.33 -11.39
N PRO A 284 14.48 -16.28 -10.66
CA PRO A 284 15.78 -16.82 -11.06
C PRO A 284 15.64 -17.60 -12.38
N VAL A 285 16.70 -17.64 -13.17
CA VAL A 285 16.79 -18.45 -14.39
C VAL A 285 18.05 -19.31 -14.32
N ALA A 286 17.87 -20.62 -14.39
CA ALA A 286 18.95 -21.58 -14.55
C ALA A 286 19.09 -21.98 -16.02
N TRP A 287 20.26 -22.47 -16.43
CA TRP A 287 20.47 -23.03 -17.77
C TRP A 287 20.74 -24.53 -17.65
N GLY A 288 19.91 -25.33 -18.32
CA GLY A 288 20.07 -26.79 -18.38
C GLY A 288 21.27 -27.20 -19.24
N GLU A 289 21.71 -28.44 -19.06
CA GLU A 289 22.81 -29.04 -19.86
C GLU A 289 22.50 -29.08 -21.36
N ASP A 290 21.21 -29.11 -21.72
CA ASP A 290 20.72 -29.04 -23.10
C ASP A 290 20.71 -27.63 -23.69
N GLY A 291 21.19 -26.63 -22.94
CA GLY A 291 21.29 -25.23 -23.34
C GLY A 291 19.97 -24.47 -23.31
N TRP A 292 18.92 -25.00 -22.67
CA TRP A 292 17.64 -24.30 -22.48
C TRP A 292 17.54 -23.65 -21.10
N PRO A 293 16.85 -22.49 -20.98
CA PRO A 293 16.63 -21.88 -19.69
C PRO A 293 15.49 -22.59 -18.93
N VAL A 294 15.57 -22.54 -17.60
CA VAL A 294 14.58 -23.04 -16.64
C VAL A 294 14.26 -21.90 -15.69
N PHE A 295 13.03 -21.41 -15.73
CA PHE A 295 12.61 -20.21 -14.99
C PHE A 295 12.09 -20.58 -13.61
N GLY A 296 12.28 -19.68 -12.64
CA GLY A 296 11.83 -19.85 -11.27
C GLY A 296 12.43 -21.06 -10.57
N ASP A 297 11.74 -21.59 -9.56
CA ASP A 297 12.10 -22.86 -8.94
C ASP A 297 11.55 -24.03 -9.76
N ARG A 298 12.29 -24.41 -10.81
CA ARG A 298 12.00 -25.53 -11.71
C ARG A 298 10.65 -25.37 -12.42
N GLY A 299 10.43 -24.21 -13.05
CA GLY A 299 9.19 -23.88 -13.77
C GLY A 299 8.07 -23.33 -12.88
N ARG A 300 8.37 -23.03 -11.60
CA ARG A 300 7.41 -22.48 -10.64
C ARG A 300 7.83 -21.09 -10.17
N THR A 301 6.85 -20.25 -9.93
CA THR A 301 7.06 -18.90 -9.39
C THR A 301 7.61 -18.96 -7.97
N VAL A 302 8.28 -17.90 -7.53
CA VAL A 302 8.82 -17.78 -6.17
C VAL A 302 8.20 -16.58 -5.46
N GLU A 303 7.71 -16.78 -4.25
CA GLU A 303 7.19 -15.69 -3.41
C GLU A 303 8.32 -14.97 -2.68
N ARG A 304 9.30 -15.72 -2.16
CA ARG A 304 10.49 -15.22 -1.48
C ARG A 304 11.72 -15.94 -2.01
N TRP A 305 12.79 -15.20 -2.25
CA TRP A 305 14.04 -15.77 -2.76
C TRP A 305 15.28 -14.98 -2.31
N THR A 306 16.47 -15.58 -2.45
CA THR A 306 17.74 -14.88 -2.15
C THR A 306 17.96 -13.79 -3.19
N LYS A 307 18.45 -12.62 -2.77
CA LYS A 307 18.76 -11.53 -3.70
C LYS A 307 19.84 -11.93 -4.72
N PRO A 308 19.83 -11.35 -5.93
CA PRO A 308 20.86 -11.57 -6.93
C PRO A 308 22.28 -11.29 -6.41
N LYS A 309 23.24 -12.13 -6.83
CA LYS A 309 24.66 -11.93 -6.48
C LYS A 309 25.28 -10.88 -7.39
N VAL A 310 25.19 -9.63 -6.95
CA VAL A 310 25.85 -8.47 -7.55
C VAL A 310 27.16 -8.14 -6.82
N ALA A 311 28.05 -7.35 -7.43
CA ALA A 311 29.35 -7.03 -6.83
C ALA A 311 29.18 -6.30 -5.48
N ALA A 312 30.16 -6.46 -4.59
CA ALA A 312 30.06 -6.01 -3.20
C ALA A 312 29.85 -4.48 -3.07
N ASP A 313 30.38 -3.73 -4.02
CA ASP A 313 30.29 -2.26 -4.11
C ASP A 313 29.00 -1.80 -4.80
N SER A 314 28.35 -2.71 -5.54
CA SER A 314 27.00 -2.54 -6.13
C SER A 314 25.89 -2.76 -5.10
N LYS A 315 26.22 -3.19 -3.88
CA LYS A 315 25.31 -3.09 -2.73
C LYS A 315 25.07 -1.61 -2.45
N VAL A 316 24.02 -1.06 -3.03
CA VAL A 316 23.33 0.07 -2.41
C VAL A 316 22.96 -0.42 -1.00
N GLY A 317 23.72 0.03 0.01
CA GLY A 317 23.66 -0.49 1.37
C GLY A 317 24.93 -1.14 1.93
N ALA A 318 26.13 -0.86 1.41
CA ALA A 318 27.37 -1.12 2.16
C ALA A 318 27.35 -0.33 3.49
N ALA A 319 27.09 -1.03 4.59
CA ALA A 319 27.11 -0.54 5.98
C ALA A 319 26.37 0.80 6.22
N GLY A 320 25.02 0.78 6.24
CA GLY A 320 24.24 1.81 6.94
C GLY A 320 23.07 2.49 6.22
N SER A 321 22.70 2.11 5.00
CA SER A 321 21.48 2.63 4.33
C SER A 321 20.55 1.48 3.96
N GLY A 322 19.41 1.38 4.66
CA GLY A 322 18.48 0.25 4.66
C GLY A 322 17.62 0.06 3.40
N VAL A 323 16.61 -0.79 3.53
CA VAL A 323 15.56 -1.08 2.53
C VAL A 323 15.13 0.19 1.78
N MET A 324 15.30 0.21 0.45
CA MET A 324 14.90 1.36 -0.37
C MET A 324 13.42 1.23 -0.76
N LYS A 325 12.63 2.25 -0.44
CA LYS A 325 11.26 2.38 -0.92
C LYS A 325 11.25 3.36 -2.10
N PRO A 326 10.42 3.14 -3.13
CA PRO A 326 10.25 4.13 -4.19
C PRO A 326 9.83 5.48 -3.59
N GLU A 327 10.50 6.55 -3.99
CA GLU A 327 10.17 7.91 -3.56
C GLU A 327 9.10 8.48 -4.49
N VAL A 328 7.86 8.52 -3.99
CA VAL A 328 6.65 8.90 -4.75
C VAL A 328 5.91 10.09 -4.12
N SER A 329 6.41 10.56 -2.97
CA SER A 329 5.98 11.83 -2.39
C SER A 329 6.74 12.98 -3.03
N GLU A 330 6.13 14.16 -3.04
CA GLU A 330 6.71 15.37 -3.59
C GLU A 330 6.28 16.58 -2.73
N GLU A 331 7.25 17.38 -2.33
CA GLU A 331 7.06 18.64 -1.58
C GLU A 331 7.25 19.87 -2.50
N PHE A 332 7.45 19.64 -3.81
CA PHE A 332 7.52 20.65 -4.87
C PHE A 332 8.58 21.73 -4.62
N GLY A 333 9.66 21.36 -3.94
CA GLY A 333 10.79 22.26 -3.63
C GLY A 333 11.80 22.40 -4.77
N ALA A 334 11.79 21.50 -5.74
CA ALA A 334 12.66 21.54 -6.91
C ALA A 334 12.11 22.50 -8.00
N GLU A 335 12.96 22.90 -8.94
CA GLU A 335 12.55 23.76 -10.08
C GLU A 335 11.84 22.99 -11.21
N THR A 336 11.92 21.66 -11.21
CA THR A 336 11.34 20.76 -12.21
C THR A 336 10.56 19.63 -11.56
N LEU A 337 9.49 19.16 -12.21
CA LEU A 337 8.70 18.03 -11.72
C LEU A 337 9.55 16.75 -11.69
N GLY A 338 9.46 16.00 -10.61
CA GLY A 338 10.12 14.69 -10.50
C GLY A 338 9.62 13.69 -11.57
N PRO A 339 10.46 12.74 -12.01
CA PRO A 339 10.15 11.85 -13.14
C PRO A 339 9.09 10.78 -12.82
N VAL A 340 8.64 10.70 -11.56
CA VAL A 340 7.52 9.85 -11.13
C VAL A 340 6.18 10.33 -11.66
N TRP A 341 6.07 11.60 -12.06
CA TRP A 341 4.86 12.21 -12.57
C TRP A 341 4.68 11.98 -14.08
N GLN A 342 3.49 11.58 -14.50
CA GLN A 342 3.14 11.40 -15.92
C GLN A 342 1.85 12.13 -16.24
N TRP A 343 1.81 12.77 -17.40
CA TRP A 343 0.60 13.42 -17.89
C TRP A 343 -0.38 12.40 -18.48
N ASN A 344 -1.67 12.54 -18.18
CA ASN A 344 -2.71 11.88 -18.97
C ASN A 344 -2.82 12.61 -20.33
N HIS A 345 -2.29 12.01 -21.39
CA HIS A 345 -2.09 12.61 -22.71
C HIS A 345 -1.09 13.79 -22.70
N ASN A 346 -0.86 14.40 -23.88
CA ASN A 346 0.06 15.52 -24.00
C ASN A 346 -0.42 16.73 -23.17
N PRO A 347 0.45 17.34 -22.35
CA PRO A 347 0.11 18.59 -21.67
C PRO A 347 0.06 19.76 -22.65
N THR A 348 -0.68 20.81 -22.29
CA THR A 348 -0.59 22.12 -22.98
C THR A 348 0.69 22.85 -22.57
N SER A 349 1.13 23.81 -23.40
CA SER A 349 2.29 24.64 -23.07
C SER A 349 2.02 25.42 -21.77
N GLY A 350 2.96 25.34 -20.83
CA GLY A 350 2.81 25.98 -19.52
C GLY A 350 1.79 25.32 -18.59
N ALA A 351 1.41 24.05 -18.84
CA ALA A 351 0.48 23.28 -18.01
C ALA A 351 0.81 23.33 -16.51
N ALA A 352 2.10 23.32 -16.17
CA ALA A 352 2.57 23.41 -14.80
C ALA A 352 3.75 24.38 -14.65
N SER A 353 3.93 24.90 -13.43
CA SER A 353 5.10 25.69 -13.05
C SER A 353 5.45 25.44 -11.57
N LEU A 354 6.73 25.27 -11.29
CA LEU A 354 7.30 25.19 -9.94
C LEU A 354 8.05 26.47 -9.53
N THR A 355 8.27 27.37 -10.49
CA THR A 355 9.07 28.59 -10.31
C THR A 355 8.22 29.83 -10.11
N GLU A 356 6.95 29.81 -10.51
CA GLU A 356 6.01 30.92 -10.25
C GLU A 356 5.72 31.12 -8.76
N ARG A 357 5.81 30.05 -7.97
CA ARG A 357 5.73 30.08 -6.51
C ARG A 357 6.60 28.95 -5.97
N SER A 358 7.83 29.29 -5.57
CA SER A 358 8.78 28.33 -5.01
C SER A 358 8.15 27.49 -3.88
N GLY A 359 8.38 26.18 -3.91
CA GLY A 359 7.79 25.23 -2.96
C GLY A 359 6.35 24.83 -3.26
N TRP A 360 5.80 25.22 -4.43
CA TRP A 360 4.44 24.89 -4.84
C TRP A 360 4.37 24.52 -6.31
N LEU A 361 3.63 23.47 -6.65
CA LEU A 361 3.25 23.18 -8.02
C LEU A 361 2.02 24.02 -8.41
N ARG A 362 2.17 24.96 -9.34
CA ARG A 362 1.01 25.54 -10.03
C ARG A 362 0.57 24.63 -11.16
N LEU A 363 -0.70 24.28 -11.20
CA LEU A 363 -1.33 23.52 -12.29
C LEU A 363 -2.42 24.38 -12.96
N ARG A 364 -2.30 24.58 -14.27
CA ARG A 364 -3.20 25.45 -15.05
C ARG A 364 -4.35 24.64 -15.64
N GLY A 365 -5.56 25.18 -15.49
CA GLY A 365 -6.76 24.54 -16.00
C GLY A 365 -7.13 24.98 -17.40
N GLU A 366 -7.52 24.00 -18.20
CA GLU A 366 -8.12 24.22 -19.53
C GLU A 366 -9.64 24.03 -19.47
N ALA A 367 -10.34 24.51 -20.50
CA ALA A 367 -11.78 24.30 -20.62
C ALA A 367 -12.07 22.81 -20.87
N ALA A 368 -12.92 22.23 -20.02
CA ALA A 368 -13.45 20.87 -20.18
C ALA A 368 -14.78 20.74 -19.43
N ALA A 369 -15.68 19.91 -19.96
CA ALA A 369 -16.97 19.64 -19.32
C ALA A 369 -16.82 18.71 -18.09
N GLU A 370 -15.91 17.73 -18.21
CA GLU A 370 -15.65 16.68 -17.23
C GLU A 370 -14.15 16.34 -17.17
N LEU A 371 -13.73 15.73 -16.05
CA LEU A 371 -12.33 15.41 -15.79
C LEU A 371 -11.74 14.42 -16.82
N ARG A 372 -12.54 13.49 -17.35
CA ARG A 372 -12.11 12.52 -18.36
C ARG A 372 -11.51 13.18 -19.62
N VAL A 373 -12.00 14.36 -19.99
CA VAL A 373 -11.53 15.11 -21.18
C VAL A 373 -10.75 16.36 -20.79
N ALA A 374 -10.39 16.51 -19.52
CA ALA A 374 -9.56 17.62 -19.05
C ALA A 374 -8.09 17.38 -19.41
N LYS A 375 -7.51 18.35 -20.11
CA LYS A 375 -6.07 18.44 -20.33
C LYS A 375 -5.35 18.72 -19.00
N ASN A 376 -4.03 18.53 -19.00
CA ASN A 376 -3.17 18.84 -17.85
C ASN A 376 -3.55 18.07 -16.58
N THR A 377 -4.06 16.85 -16.72
CA THR A 377 -4.24 15.95 -15.59
C THR A 377 -2.90 15.25 -15.31
N LEU A 378 -2.26 15.60 -14.19
CA LEU A 378 -0.98 15.06 -13.77
C LEU A 378 -1.21 13.82 -12.89
N THR A 379 -0.52 12.72 -13.15
CA THR A 379 -0.80 11.43 -12.49
C THR A 379 0.45 10.70 -12.00
N GLN A 380 0.28 9.85 -11.00
CA GLN A 380 1.24 8.80 -10.64
C GLN A 380 0.55 7.43 -10.65
N LYS A 381 1.35 6.37 -10.82
CA LYS A 381 0.89 4.99 -10.64
C LYS A 381 0.46 4.76 -9.19
N LEU A 382 -0.55 3.91 -8.98
CA LEU A 382 -0.86 3.39 -7.65
C LEU A 382 0.23 2.37 -7.25
N TRP A 383 0.64 2.40 -5.99
CA TRP A 383 1.64 1.49 -5.44
C TRP A 383 1.09 0.67 -4.28
N ASP A 384 1.48 -0.60 -4.17
CA ASP A 384 0.99 -1.50 -3.12
C ASP A 384 -0.53 -1.73 -3.17
N GLU A 385 -1.03 -2.65 -2.35
CA GLU A 385 -2.46 -2.98 -2.30
C GLU A 385 -3.27 -1.99 -1.46
N ALA A 386 -2.60 -1.19 -0.64
CA ALA A 386 -3.23 -0.18 0.17
C ALA A 386 -2.31 1.01 0.39
N GLY A 387 -2.89 2.18 0.64
CA GLY A 387 -2.13 3.40 0.87
C GLY A 387 -2.97 4.64 1.08
N VAL A 388 -2.29 5.70 1.50
CA VAL A 388 -2.86 7.02 1.79
C VAL A 388 -2.12 8.07 0.99
N VAL A 389 -2.87 8.91 0.28
CA VAL A 389 -2.36 10.07 -0.42
C VAL A 389 -2.93 11.33 0.19
N ASP A 390 -2.08 12.19 0.70
CA ASP A 390 -2.42 13.50 1.24
C ASP A 390 -1.98 14.60 0.30
N VAL A 391 -2.90 15.52 0.00
CA VAL A 391 -2.65 16.66 -0.86
C VAL A 391 -3.12 17.92 -0.14
N LYS A 392 -2.35 18.99 -0.22
CA LYS A 392 -2.81 20.32 0.18
C LYS A 392 -2.79 21.24 -1.03
N ILE A 393 -3.93 21.87 -1.29
CA ILE A 393 -4.10 22.82 -2.38
C ILE A 393 -4.41 24.21 -1.84
N ASP A 394 -4.02 25.22 -2.62
CA ASP A 394 -4.46 26.60 -2.54
C ASP A 394 -5.31 26.88 -3.80
N ALA A 395 -6.60 27.11 -3.57
CA ALA A 395 -7.62 27.27 -4.59
C ALA A 395 -7.91 28.75 -4.94
N SER A 396 -7.13 29.70 -4.41
CA SER A 396 -7.30 31.14 -4.67
C SER A 396 -7.35 31.48 -6.17
N GLY A 397 -6.49 30.84 -6.95
CA GLY A 397 -6.34 31.04 -8.39
C GLY A 397 -7.42 30.45 -9.29
N LEU A 398 -8.44 29.78 -8.73
CA LEU A 398 -9.55 29.24 -9.52
C LEU A 398 -10.45 30.36 -10.04
N SER A 399 -10.79 30.31 -11.33
CA SER A 399 -11.82 31.17 -11.92
C SER A 399 -13.23 30.62 -11.63
N GLU A 400 -14.25 31.47 -11.80
CA GLU A 400 -15.66 31.10 -11.65
C GLU A 400 -15.99 29.85 -12.49
N GLY A 401 -16.59 28.83 -11.87
CA GLY A 401 -16.95 27.56 -12.51
C GLY A 401 -15.82 26.52 -12.61
N GLN A 402 -14.55 26.91 -12.39
CA GLN A 402 -13.41 25.98 -12.40
C GLN A 402 -13.42 25.03 -11.21
N ARG A 403 -12.69 23.92 -11.39
CA ARG A 403 -12.57 22.81 -10.45
C ARG A 403 -11.13 22.34 -10.44
N ALA A 404 -10.61 22.03 -9.26
CA ALA A 404 -9.29 21.43 -9.12
C ALA A 404 -9.21 20.57 -7.87
N GLY A 405 -8.35 19.56 -7.87
CA GLY A 405 -8.18 18.69 -6.72
C GLY A 405 -7.45 17.40 -7.01
N PHE A 406 -7.84 16.37 -6.27
CA PHE A 406 -7.26 15.03 -6.28
C PHE A 406 -8.23 14.02 -6.89
N THR A 407 -7.72 13.06 -7.67
CA THR A 407 -8.52 12.03 -8.33
C THR A 407 -7.89 10.64 -8.23
N PHE A 408 -8.73 9.61 -8.12
CA PHE A 408 -8.43 8.26 -8.58
C PHE A 408 -8.88 8.13 -10.04
N VAL A 409 -7.99 7.64 -10.91
CA VAL A 409 -8.24 7.39 -12.34
C VAL A 409 -8.35 5.88 -12.55
N CYS A 410 -9.53 5.41 -12.94
CA CYS A 410 -9.86 3.99 -13.07
C CYS A 410 -10.35 3.70 -14.50
N GLY A 411 -9.41 3.69 -15.46
CA GLY A 411 -9.72 3.61 -16.88
C GLY A 411 -10.50 4.84 -17.37
N ASN A 412 -11.78 4.66 -17.72
CA ASN A 412 -12.65 5.76 -18.16
C ASN A 412 -13.40 6.46 -17.02
N VAL A 413 -13.23 6.01 -15.77
CA VAL A 413 -13.98 6.56 -14.64
C VAL A 413 -13.03 7.26 -13.67
N PHE A 414 -13.40 8.47 -13.27
CA PHE A 414 -12.59 9.36 -12.48
C PHE A 414 -13.36 9.76 -11.23
N TYR A 415 -12.88 9.31 -10.07
CA TYR A 415 -13.44 9.67 -8.77
C TYR A 415 -12.59 10.77 -8.16
N TRP A 416 -13.20 11.90 -7.75
CA TRP A 416 -12.41 13.05 -7.32
C TRP A 416 -13.07 13.90 -6.23
N VAL A 417 -12.21 14.60 -5.48
CA VAL A 417 -12.56 15.60 -4.47
C VAL A 417 -11.64 16.80 -4.63
N GLY A 418 -12.15 18.00 -4.39
CA GLY A 418 -11.41 19.22 -4.63
C GLY A 418 -12.19 20.49 -4.27
N ALA A 419 -11.81 21.58 -4.91
CA ALA A 419 -12.43 22.89 -4.77
C ALA A 419 -13.09 23.34 -6.08
N THR A 420 -14.08 24.21 -5.96
CA THR A 420 -14.68 24.95 -7.08
C THR A 420 -14.94 26.40 -6.66
N ARG A 421 -14.87 27.35 -7.59
CA ARG A 421 -15.37 28.71 -7.35
C ARG A 421 -16.78 28.82 -7.91
N ARG A 422 -17.75 29.22 -7.07
CA ARG A 422 -19.12 29.52 -7.46
C ARG A 422 -19.64 30.76 -6.78
N GLU A 423 -20.23 31.67 -7.55
CA GLU A 423 -20.74 32.96 -7.11
C GLU A 423 -19.64 33.75 -6.35
N GLY A 424 -18.41 33.66 -6.83
CA GLY A 424 -17.24 34.26 -6.18
C GLY A 424 -16.73 33.53 -4.93
N VAL A 425 -17.43 32.51 -4.42
CA VAL A 425 -17.07 31.77 -3.20
C VAL A 425 -16.36 30.46 -3.54
N LEU A 426 -15.25 30.17 -2.85
CA LEU A 426 -14.60 28.87 -2.91
C LEU A 426 -15.37 27.85 -2.06
N ARG A 427 -15.71 26.71 -2.66
CA ARG A 427 -16.41 25.61 -1.99
C ARG A 427 -15.73 24.28 -2.25
N VAL A 428 -15.91 23.34 -1.33
CA VAL A 428 -15.57 21.94 -1.56
C VAL A 428 -16.47 21.39 -2.67
N ARG A 429 -15.92 20.56 -3.55
CA ARG A 429 -16.65 19.87 -4.61
C ARG A 429 -16.14 18.45 -4.77
N TYR A 430 -17.08 17.52 -4.95
CA TYR A 430 -16.82 16.12 -5.24
C TYR A 430 -18.00 15.58 -6.05
N GLU A 431 -17.76 14.68 -7.00
CA GLU A 431 -18.75 14.00 -7.86
C GLU A 431 -20.20 14.55 -7.85
N GLY A 432 -20.47 15.60 -8.64
CA GLY A 432 -21.81 16.17 -8.79
C GLY A 432 -22.33 17.01 -7.61
N GLU A 433 -21.73 16.89 -6.43
CA GLU A 433 -22.12 17.56 -5.19
C GLU A 433 -21.30 18.83 -4.92
N VAL A 434 -21.91 19.80 -4.22
CA VAL A 434 -21.25 21.02 -3.75
C VAL A 434 -21.30 21.04 -2.23
N GLY A 435 -20.12 20.94 -1.60
CA GLY A 435 -19.94 20.93 -0.17
C GLY A 435 -19.87 22.33 0.46
N PRO A 436 -19.36 22.43 1.71
CA PRO A 436 -19.28 23.69 2.44
C PRO A 436 -18.32 24.70 1.78
N ALA A 437 -18.51 25.97 2.12
CA ALA A 437 -17.55 27.02 1.78
C ALA A 437 -16.22 26.79 2.51
N LEU A 438 -15.11 27.12 1.85
CA LEU A 438 -13.79 27.09 2.48
C LEU A 438 -13.69 28.22 3.52
N LYS A 439 -12.96 27.98 4.62
CA LYS A 439 -12.67 29.00 5.66
C LYS A 439 -11.59 30.01 5.22
N GLY A 440 -10.94 29.75 4.08
CA GLY A 440 -9.87 30.54 3.47
C GLY A 440 -9.64 30.04 2.06
N GLU A 441 -8.38 29.96 1.63
CA GLU A 441 -8.02 29.52 0.27
C GLU A 441 -7.47 28.09 0.21
N ALA A 442 -7.05 27.56 1.37
CA ALA A 442 -6.48 26.22 1.47
C ALA A 442 -7.54 25.13 1.63
N LEU A 443 -7.28 23.98 1.02
CA LEU A 443 -8.06 22.76 1.18
C LEU A 443 -7.12 21.56 1.25
N TRP A 444 -7.34 20.70 2.24
CA TRP A 444 -6.62 19.44 2.38
C TRP A 444 -7.48 18.32 1.83
N LEU A 445 -6.89 17.47 1.02
CA LEU A 445 -7.54 16.35 0.34
C LEU A 445 -6.81 15.07 0.73
N ARG A 446 -7.57 13.98 0.88
CA ARG A 446 -7.00 12.67 1.14
C ARG A 446 -7.69 11.60 0.32
N GLY A 447 -6.89 10.82 -0.40
CA GLY A 447 -7.30 9.54 -0.97
C GLY A 447 -6.82 8.40 -0.08
N ILE A 448 -7.69 7.45 0.22
CA ILE A 448 -7.29 6.21 0.90
C ILE A 448 -7.80 5.04 0.08
N TYR A 449 -6.96 4.06 -0.20
CA TYR A 449 -7.37 2.83 -0.86
C TYR A 449 -6.88 1.60 -0.09
N ASP A 450 -7.67 0.54 -0.18
CA ASP A 450 -7.39 -0.77 0.37
C ASP A 450 -8.05 -1.82 -0.52
N GLY A 451 -7.21 -2.56 -1.24
CA GLY A 451 -7.66 -3.41 -2.33
C GLY A 451 -8.32 -2.59 -3.44
N GLU A 452 -9.42 -3.12 -3.96
CA GLU A 452 -10.18 -2.48 -5.03
C GLU A 452 -11.10 -1.34 -4.56
N ARG A 453 -11.11 -1.02 -3.26
CA ARG A 453 -12.00 0.00 -2.73
C ARG A 453 -11.20 1.20 -2.25
N ALA A 454 -11.77 2.39 -2.43
CA ALA A 454 -11.14 3.62 -1.97
C ALA A 454 -12.16 4.61 -1.39
N ARG A 455 -11.64 5.64 -0.72
CA ARG A 455 -12.38 6.75 -0.14
C ARG A 455 -11.71 8.06 -0.48
N LEU A 456 -12.52 9.10 -0.59
CA LEU A 456 -12.10 10.47 -0.82
C LEU A 456 -12.56 11.31 0.36
N LEU A 457 -11.62 12.01 0.97
CA LEU A 457 -11.85 12.84 2.13
C LEU A 457 -11.31 14.24 1.89
N TYR A 458 -11.86 15.21 2.61
CA TYR A 458 -11.37 16.58 2.63
C TYR A 458 -11.28 17.13 4.05
N SER A 459 -10.47 18.16 4.27
CA SER A 459 -10.38 18.89 5.53
C SER A 459 -10.26 20.38 5.28
N LEU A 460 -10.96 21.17 6.10
CA LEU A 460 -10.95 22.65 6.04
C LEU A 460 -9.91 23.26 6.99
N ASP A 461 -9.26 22.46 7.83
CA ASP A 461 -8.28 22.90 8.83
C ASP A 461 -6.97 22.08 8.82
N GLY A 462 -6.89 21.04 7.98
CA GLY A 462 -5.75 20.14 7.89
C GLY A 462 -5.65 19.12 9.02
N ALA A 463 -6.60 19.09 9.96
CA ALA A 463 -6.62 18.20 11.10
C ALA A 463 -7.81 17.24 11.05
N SER A 464 -9.03 17.77 10.87
CA SER A 464 -10.27 17.00 10.87
C SER A 464 -10.73 16.73 9.45
N TYR A 465 -10.71 15.46 9.05
CA TYR A 465 -11.13 15.02 7.72
C TYR A 465 -12.58 14.54 7.72
N VAL A 466 -13.32 14.96 6.69
CA VAL A 466 -14.68 14.55 6.39
C VAL A 466 -14.66 13.60 5.21
N ASP A 467 -15.22 12.41 5.39
CA ASP A 467 -15.46 11.45 4.31
C ASP A 467 -16.58 11.96 3.40
N THR A 468 -16.33 11.98 2.09
CA THR A 468 -17.33 12.38 1.09
C THR A 468 -18.48 11.38 0.97
N GLY A 469 -18.27 10.13 1.41
CA GLY A 469 -19.22 9.03 1.26
C GLY A 469 -19.29 8.44 -0.15
N ILE A 470 -18.44 8.90 -1.07
CA ILE A 470 -18.34 8.33 -2.42
C ILE A 470 -17.80 6.90 -2.33
N ALA A 471 -18.56 5.96 -2.88
CA ALA A 471 -18.10 4.58 -3.03
C ALA A 471 -17.15 4.48 -4.25
N VAL A 472 -15.84 4.60 -4.00
CA VAL A 472 -14.84 4.46 -5.05
C VAL A 472 -14.49 2.98 -5.25
N GLN A 473 -14.68 2.50 -6.47
CA GLN A 473 -14.21 1.19 -6.93
C GLN A 473 -13.02 1.37 -7.88
N LEU A 474 -11.84 1.02 -7.41
CA LEU A 474 -10.63 0.93 -8.21
C LEU A 474 -10.75 -0.25 -9.18
N ARG A 475 -10.32 -0.02 -10.42
CA ARG A 475 -10.32 -1.04 -11.48
C ARG A 475 -9.29 -0.71 -12.53
N ALA A 476 -8.80 -1.75 -13.22
CA ALA A 476 -8.07 -1.57 -14.45
C ALA A 476 -8.97 -1.02 -15.54
N GLY A 477 -8.35 -0.38 -16.53
CA GLY A 477 -8.98 0.01 -17.77
C GLY A 477 -7.99 0.68 -18.70
N GLN A 478 -8.28 0.69 -20.00
CA GLN A 478 -7.37 1.27 -21.00
C GLN A 478 -5.94 0.70 -20.94
N TRP A 479 -5.82 -0.62 -20.68
CA TRP A 479 -4.56 -1.36 -20.50
C TRP A 479 -3.68 -0.96 -19.32
N LYS A 480 -4.23 -0.16 -18.39
CA LYS A 480 -3.53 0.33 -17.21
C LYS A 480 -4.29 0.04 -15.92
N GLY A 481 -3.54 -0.09 -14.83
CA GLY A 481 -4.07 -0.08 -13.47
C GLY A 481 -4.64 1.29 -13.10
N ALA A 482 -5.30 1.34 -11.95
CA ALA A 482 -5.75 2.57 -11.34
C ALA A 482 -4.56 3.48 -11.02
N ARG A 483 -4.79 4.79 -11.08
CA ARG A 483 -3.78 5.82 -10.83
C ARG A 483 -4.34 6.86 -9.89
N VAL A 484 -3.45 7.65 -9.31
CA VAL A 484 -3.78 8.85 -8.55
C VAL A 484 -3.36 10.08 -9.34
N GLY A 485 -4.03 11.21 -9.15
CA GLY A 485 -3.69 12.40 -9.91
C GLY A 485 -4.17 13.71 -9.31
N LEU A 486 -3.62 14.78 -9.87
CA LEU A 486 -3.93 16.18 -9.63
C LEU A 486 -4.50 16.76 -10.92
N PHE A 487 -5.50 17.62 -10.80
CA PHE A 487 -6.14 18.24 -11.96
C PHE A 487 -6.57 19.66 -11.66
N CYS A 488 -6.74 20.44 -12.74
CA CYS A 488 -7.44 21.71 -12.76
C CYS A 488 -8.15 21.83 -14.11
N TYR A 489 -9.44 22.15 -14.13
CA TYR A 489 -10.20 22.34 -15.37
C TYR A 489 -11.46 23.18 -15.17
N GLY A 490 -12.04 23.62 -16.28
CA GLY A 490 -13.29 24.38 -16.33
C GLY A 490 -13.12 25.72 -17.02
N GLU A 491 -14.22 26.46 -17.15
CA GLU A 491 -14.25 27.74 -17.86
C GLU A 491 -13.38 28.80 -17.17
N GLY A 492 -12.78 29.72 -17.93
CA GLY A 492 -12.15 30.93 -17.34
C GLY A 492 -10.65 30.88 -17.02
N GLY A 493 -9.88 29.89 -17.49
CA GLY A 493 -8.41 29.95 -17.60
C GLY A 493 -7.58 30.13 -16.30
N GLY A 494 -8.15 29.86 -15.12
CA GLY A 494 -7.46 29.92 -13.83
C GLY A 494 -6.58 28.69 -13.52
N SER A 495 -6.11 28.60 -12.27
CA SER A 495 -5.13 27.59 -11.82
C SER A 495 -5.31 27.21 -10.36
N VAL A 496 -4.73 26.08 -9.96
CA VAL A 496 -4.57 25.68 -8.55
C VAL A 496 -3.08 25.64 -8.21
N ALA A 497 -2.72 25.96 -6.97
CA ALA A 497 -1.39 25.70 -6.45
C ALA A 497 -1.43 24.52 -5.47
N VAL A 498 -0.44 23.64 -5.51
CA VAL A 498 -0.34 22.43 -4.68
C VAL A 498 0.93 22.53 -3.83
N ASP A 499 0.78 22.43 -2.51
CA ASP A 499 1.87 22.55 -1.52
C ASP A 499 2.69 21.27 -1.46
N TYR A 500 1.99 20.15 -1.32
CA TYR A 500 2.59 18.83 -1.24
C TYR A 500 1.66 17.76 -1.80
N PHE A 501 2.28 16.67 -2.22
CA PHE A 501 1.65 15.39 -2.53
C PHE A 501 2.40 14.31 -1.74
N ARG A 502 1.79 13.79 -0.67
CA ARG A 502 2.44 12.82 0.22
C ARG A 502 1.78 11.47 0.06
N TYR A 503 2.57 10.48 -0.33
CA TYR A 503 2.12 9.12 -0.57
C TYR A 503 2.70 8.20 0.50
N ARG A 504 1.84 7.47 1.20
CA ARG A 504 2.21 6.51 2.23
C ARG A 504 1.66 5.13 1.91
N TYR A 505 2.52 4.11 1.95
CA TYR A 505 2.20 2.72 1.68
C TYR A 505 1.35 2.06 2.79
N ALA A 506 0.90 0.83 2.56
CA ALA A 506 -0.03 0.09 3.43
C ALA A 506 0.34 0.10 4.92
N GLY A 507 1.63 0.01 5.27
CA GLY A 507 2.10 0.03 6.66
C GLY A 507 1.77 1.31 7.44
N ALA A 508 1.49 2.42 6.73
CA ALA A 508 1.13 3.70 7.31
C ALA A 508 -0.38 3.89 7.52
N LEU A 509 -1.23 2.94 7.08
CA LEU A 509 -2.66 3.01 7.36
C LEU A 509 -2.91 3.09 8.88
N ALA A 510 -2.14 2.37 9.70
CA ALA A 510 -2.25 2.44 11.16
C ALA A 510 -1.99 3.85 11.73
N GLU A 511 -1.12 4.64 11.09
CA GLU A 511 -0.73 5.98 11.56
C GLU A 511 -1.81 7.04 11.30
N VAL A 512 -2.74 6.75 10.39
CA VAL A 512 -3.81 7.66 9.99
C VAL A 512 -5.10 7.36 10.75
N ALA A 513 -5.10 6.35 11.62
CA ALA A 513 -6.24 5.97 12.43
C ALA A 513 -6.53 7.09 13.41
N VAL A 514 -7.64 7.81 13.19
CA VAL A 514 -8.04 8.92 14.05
C VAL A 514 -9.03 8.41 15.07
N ASP A 515 -8.66 8.54 16.34
CA ASP A 515 -9.60 8.39 17.44
C ASP A 515 -10.54 9.59 17.50
N ARG A 516 -11.83 9.31 17.56
CA ARG A 516 -12.86 10.29 17.90
C ARG A 516 -13.29 10.07 19.35
N GLU A 517 -13.20 11.10 20.19
CA GLU A 517 -13.83 11.06 21.51
C GLU A 517 -15.34 10.92 21.38
N VAL A 518 -15.90 10.00 22.16
CA VAL A 518 -17.33 9.69 22.17
C VAL A 518 -17.81 9.48 23.59
N GLU A 519 -19.02 9.92 23.89
CA GLU A 519 -19.72 9.57 25.12
C GLU A 519 -20.67 8.41 24.82
N VAL A 520 -20.37 7.22 25.35
CA VAL A 520 -21.13 5.99 25.04
C VAL A 520 -22.36 5.82 25.93
N ALA A 521 -22.33 6.47 27.11
CA ALA A 521 -23.43 6.65 28.05
C ALA A 521 -23.07 7.84 28.95
N ALA A 522 -24.06 8.38 29.69
CA ALA A 522 -23.85 9.50 30.60
C ALA A 522 -22.64 9.26 31.54
N GLY A 523 -21.59 10.07 31.39
CA GLY A 523 -20.36 9.99 32.17
C GLY A 523 -19.40 8.86 31.78
N VAL A 524 -19.62 8.19 30.64
CA VAL A 524 -18.82 7.07 30.14
C VAL A 524 -18.17 7.47 28.82
N GLN A 525 -16.88 7.79 28.88
CA GLN A 525 -16.12 8.27 27.73
C GLN A 525 -15.44 7.11 27.00
N GLY A 526 -15.30 7.22 25.69
CA GLY A 526 -14.58 6.27 24.86
C GLY A 526 -13.85 6.95 23.71
N LEU A 527 -13.03 6.16 23.01
CA LEU A 527 -12.38 6.53 21.75
C LEU A 527 -12.88 5.57 20.68
N TRP A 528 -13.68 6.11 19.76
CA TRP A 528 -14.10 5.40 18.56
C TRP A 528 -13.01 5.54 17.49
N CYS A 529 -12.41 4.43 17.11
CA CYS A 529 -11.43 4.37 16.05
C CYS A 529 -12.09 3.75 14.81
N GLU A 530 -12.37 4.59 13.82
CA GLU A 530 -12.81 4.11 12.52
C GLU A 530 -11.62 3.55 11.73
N PRO A 531 -11.81 2.52 10.89
CA PRO A 531 -10.77 2.02 10.01
C PRO A 531 -10.29 3.09 9.04
N VAL A 532 -8.98 3.12 8.81
CA VAL A 532 -8.37 4.03 7.83
C VAL A 532 -8.62 3.57 6.40
N GLY A 533 -8.68 2.26 6.18
CA GLY A 533 -9.04 1.66 4.90
C GLY A 533 -10.55 1.57 4.66
N VAL A 534 -10.93 0.88 3.61
CA VAL A 534 -12.32 0.47 3.43
C VAL A 534 -12.59 -0.71 4.35
N TRP A 535 -13.65 -0.60 5.15
CA TRP A 535 -14.01 -1.64 6.09
C TRP A 535 -15.41 -2.16 5.82
N ASP A 536 -15.67 -3.35 6.33
CA ASP A 536 -16.84 -4.15 5.98
C ASP A 536 -17.81 -4.30 7.15
N GLY A 537 -17.67 -3.50 8.20
CA GLY A 537 -18.58 -3.53 9.36
C GLY A 537 -18.05 -4.29 10.57
N ARG A 538 -16.93 -5.00 10.46
CA ARG A 538 -16.28 -5.68 11.59
C ARG A 538 -15.87 -4.67 12.65
N THR A 539 -16.21 -4.94 13.92
CA THR A 539 -15.96 -4.03 15.04
C THR A 539 -15.50 -4.78 16.29
N VAL A 540 -14.54 -4.25 17.04
CA VAL A 540 -14.08 -4.82 18.31
C VAL A 540 -14.19 -3.82 19.46
N LEU A 541 -14.83 -4.24 20.56
CA LEU A 541 -14.90 -3.46 21.80
C LEU A 541 -13.72 -3.83 22.71
N LEU A 542 -13.00 -2.83 23.21
CA LEU A 542 -11.77 -3.02 23.99
C LEU A 542 -11.99 -2.59 25.44
N TYR A 543 -11.89 -3.55 26.37
CA TYR A 543 -12.14 -3.36 27.80
C TYR A 543 -10.85 -3.44 28.62
N HIS A 544 -10.48 -2.32 29.22
CA HIS A 544 -9.24 -2.17 29.98
C HIS A 544 -9.22 -2.93 31.31
N SER A 545 -8.02 -3.06 31.88
CA SER A 545 -7.71 -3.62 33.20
C SER A 545 -8.27 -2.79 34.36
N PHE A 546 -8.20 -3.35 35.57
CA PHE A 546 -8.60 -2.67 36.81
C PHE A 546 -7.72 -1.44 37.10
N ALA A 547 -8.35 -0.39 37.60
CA ALA A 547 -7.79 0.93 37.94
C ALA A 547 -6.88 1.52 36.83
N ASP A 548 -7.32 1.39 35.59
CA ASP A 548 -6.61 1.86 34.40
C ASP A 548 -7.48 2.81 33.57
N ASP A 549 -6.97 3.22 32.41
CA ASP A 549 -7.72 3.88 31.36
C ASP A 549 -7.94 2.97 30.13
N ARG A 550 -8.76 3.46 29.21
CA ARG A 550 -9.11 2.84 27.92
C ARG A 550 -7.94 2.45 27.01
N ASP A 551 -6.73 2.99 27.21
CA ASP A 551 -5.54 2.64 26.43
C ASP A 551 -4.74 1.49 27.07
N GLY A 552 -4.98 1.24 28.35
CA GLY A 552 -4.36 0.16 29.13
C GLY A 552 -2.88 0.42 29.46
N PRO A 553 -2.22 -0.56 30.11
CA PRO A 553 -0.81 -0.45 30.46
C PRO A 553 0.07 -0.31 29.21
N GLY A 554 0.93 0.72 29.20
CA GLY A 554 1.84 1.01 28.08
C GLY A 554 1.13 1.23 26.75
N ASP A 555 -0.12 1.72 26.78
CA ASP A 555 -0.97 2.01 25.63
C ASP A 555 -1.23 0.79 24.72
N LEU A 556 -1.21 -0.41 25.28
CA LEU A 556 -1.29 -1.62 24.46
C LEU A 556 -2.66 -1.82 23.80
N LEU A 557 -3.77 -1.40 24.43
CA LEU A 557 -5.09 -1.44 23.77
C LEU A 557 -5.21 -0.39 22.67
N LYS A 558 -4.51 0.75 22.78
CA LYS A 558 -4.38 1.73 21.69
C LYS A 558 -3.67 1.11 20.48
N ARG A 559 -2.59 0.37 20.71
CA ARG A 559 -1.88 -0.36 19.65
C ARG A 559 -2.77 -1.41 18.98
N VAL A 560 -3.58 -2.15 19.75
CA VAL A 560 -4.60 -3.06 19.19
C VAL A 560 -5.58 -2.30 18.30
N ALA A 561 -6.12 -1.17 18.76
CA ALA A 561 -7.06 -0.35 17.99
C ALA A 561 -6.47 0.13 16.65
N GLN A 562 -5.20 0.58 16.67
CA GLN A 562 -4.48 1.04 15.49
C GLN A 562 -4.24 -0.10 14.47
N GLU A 563 -3.82 -1.28 14.94
CA GLU A 563 -3.62 -2.45 14.09
C GLU A 563 -4.95 -2.99 13.53
N LEU A 564 -6.03 -3.00 14.33
CA LEU A 564 -7.37 -3.33 13.84
C LEU A 564 -7.83 -2.34 12.75
N SER A 565 -7.65 -1.04 12.97
CA SER A 565 -8.03 0.02 12.02
C SER A 565 -7.28 -0.11 10.69
N ALA A 566 -5.98 -0.42 10.74
CA ALA A 566 -5.15 -0.69 9.57
C ALA A 566 -5.56 -1.95 8.78
N LYS A 567 -6.34 -2.85 9.40
CA LYS A 567 -6.84 -4.10 8.79
C LYS A 567 -8.34 -4.06 8.51
N GLY A 568 -8.94 -2.87 8.48
CA GLY A 568 -10.34 -2.70 8.12
C GLY A 568 -11.30 -3.15 9.23
N VAL A 569 -10.92 -3.04 10.51
CA VAL A 569 -11.76 -3.40 11.67
C VAL A 569 -11.90 -2.20 12.59
N ALA A 570 -13.14 -1.75 12.80
CA ALA A 570 -13.43 -0.64 13.70
C ALA A 570 -13.18 -1.05 15.15
N SER A 571 -12.89 -0.10 16.03
CA SER A 571 -12.80 -0.41 17.44
C SER A 571 -13.30 0.71 18.35
N LEU A 572 -13.72 0.32 19.55
CA LEU A 572 -14.12 1.22 20.61
C LEU A 572 -13.35 0.88 21.87
N ARG A 573 -12.43 1.77 22.27
CA ARG A 573 -11.80 1.75 23.59
C ARG A 573 -12.68 2.52 24.56
N VAL A 574 -13.19 1.87 25.60
CA VAL A 574 -14.17 2.48 26.52
C VAL A 574 -13.61 2.57 27.93
N ASN A 575 -13.78 3.73 28.58
CA ASN A 575 -13.57 3.87 30.02
C ASN A 575 -14.78 3.32 30.78
N PHE A 576 -14.57 2.84 32.00
CA PHE A 576 -15.66 2.46 32.89
C PHE A 576 -15.96 3.56 33.92
N ARG A 577 -17.24 3.82 34.21
CA ARG A 577 -17.65 4.85 35.17
C ARG A 577 -17.03 4.59 36.54
N GLY A 578 -16.56 5.65 37.21
CA GLY A 578 -15.85 5.52 38.49
C GLY A 578 -14.45 4.90 38.37
N GLU A 579 -13.95 4.73 37.14
CA GLU A 579 -12.61 4.34 36.73
C GLU A 579 -12.23 5.13 35.46
N GLY A 580 -11.26 4.68 34.65
CA GLY A 580 -10.93 5.31 33.35
C GLY A 580 -9.88 6.42 33.43
N ASP A 581 -9.13 6.49 34.53
CA ASP A 581 -8.04 7.43 34.76
C ASP A 581 -6.90 6.70 35.50
N LYS A 582 -5.74 6.60 34.85
CA LYS A 582 -4.53 5.96 35.40
C LYS A 582 -4.08 6.58 36.72
N ALA A 583 -4.33 7.87 36.96
CA ALA A 583 -3.98 8.56 38.20
C ALA A 583 -4.98 8.31 39.34
N ARG A 584 -6.19 7.85 39.04
CA ARG A 584 -7.22 7.60 40.06
C ARG A 584 -6.79 6.48 41.00
N THR A 585 -6.79 6.79 42.29
CA THR A 585 -6.43 5.84 43.37
C THR A 585 -7.65 5.35 44.14
N ARG A 586 -8.79 6.06 44.08
CA ARG A 586 -10.05 5.62 44.70
C ARG A 586 -11.02 5.15 43.61
N ILE A 587 -11.34 3.86 43.61
CA ILE A 587 -12.16 3.23 42.56
C ILE A 587 -13.60 3.15 43.02
N GLU A 588 -14.47 3.76 42.22
CA GLU A 588 -15.91 3.83 42.45
C GLU A 588 -16.69 2.89 41.53
N SER A 589 -16.03 2.35 40.50
CA SER A 589 -16.61 1.31 39.66
C SER A 589 -16.93 0.04 40.47
N THR A 590 -17.88 -0.74 39.98
CA THR A 590 -18.21 -2.09 40.45
C THR A 590 -18.26 -3.01 39.25
N LEU A 591 -18.19 -4.34 39.41
CA LEU A 591 -18.35 -5.25 38.27
C LEU A 591 -19.72 -5.04 37.59
N THR A 592 -20.77 -4.77 38.35
CA THR A 592 -22.10 -4.48 37.81
C THR A 592 -22.11 -3.23 36.93
N THR A 593 -21.47 -2.14 37.37
CA THR A 593 -21.40 -0.91 36.55
C THR A 593 -20.52 -1.11 35.33
N ARG A 594 -19.42 -1.88 35.44
CA ARG A 594 -18.58 -2.22 34.29
C ARG A 594 -19.36 -2.99 33.22
N ILE A 595 -20.17 -3.97 33.62
CA ILE A 595 -21.00 -4.72 32.68
C ILE A 595 -22.04 -3.78 32.04
N ALA A 596 -22.69 -2.92 32.82
CA ALA A 596 -23.64 -1.95 32.27
C ALA A 596 -23.00 -1.01 31.23
N ASP A 597 -21.78 -0.56 31.48
CA ASP A 597 -21.00 0.28 30.55
C ASP A 597 -20.54 -0.49 29.31
N ALA A 598 -20.13 -1.76 29.45
CA ALA A 598 -19.81 -2.63 28.32
C ALA A 598 -21.03 -2.88 27.44
N GLU A 599 -22.21 -3.04 28.04
CA GLU A 599 -23.46 -3.16 27.28
C GLU A 599 -23.84 -1.84 26.59
N ALA A 600 -23.60 -0.69 27.23
CA ALA A 600 -23.78 0.61 26.60
C ALA A 600 -22.82 0.81 25.42
N ALA A 601 -21.56 0.38 25.56
CA ALA A 601 -20.55 0.41 24.50
C ALA A 601 -20.98 -0.44 23.29
N TRP A 602 -21.55 -1.63 23.52
CA TRP A 602 -22.10 -2.45 22.43
C TRP A 602 -23.26 -1.75 21.71
N ARG A 603 -24.20 -1.18 22.46
CA ARG A 603 -25.33 -0.43 21.87
C ARG A 603 -24.86 0.79 21.09
N PHE A 604 -23.86 1.52 21.60
CA PHE A 604 -23.24 2.63 20.88
C PHE A 604 -22.58 2.17 19.56
N ALA A 605 -21.80 1.09 19.60
CA ALA A 605 -21.15 0.56 18.41
C ALA A 605 -22.20 0.13 17.36
N ALA A 606 -23.27 -0.54 17.79
CA ALA A 606 -24.36 -0.98 16.91
C ALA A 606 -25.10 0.17 16.19
N THR A 607 -24.99 1.42 16.67
CA THR A 607 -25.58 2.59 15.98
C THR A 607 -24.61 3.32 15.06
N GLN A 608 -23.32 2.96 15.06
CA GLN A 608 -22.35 3.61 14.19
C GLN A 608 -22.57 3.20 12.74
N ARG A 609 -22.45 4.19 11.84
CA ARG A 609 -22.63 3.98 10.39
C ARG A 609 -21.64 2.91 9.91
N GLY A 610 -22.15 1.94 9.14
CA GLY A 610 -21.34 0.90 8.52
C GLY A 610 -21.07 -0.33 9.40
N VAL A 611 -21.38 -0.30 10.71
CA VAL A 611 -21.20 -1.45 11.60
C VAL A 611 -22.14 -2.59 11.22
N ASP A 612 -21.58 -3.80 11.11
CA ASP A 612 -22.33 -5.04 11.00
C ASP A 612 -22.47 -5.66 12.40
N VAL A 613 -23.67 -5.57 12.97
CA VAL A 613 -23.96 -6.07 14.33
C VAL A 613 -23.73 -7.56 14.50
N SER A 614 -23.72 -8.34 13.40
CA SER A 614 -23.40 -9.77 13.44
C SER A 614 -21.90 -10.07 13.55
N ARG A 615 -21.05 -9.04 13.38
CA ARG A 615 -19.58 -9.12 13.37
C ARG A 615 -18.94 -8.17 14.39
N ILE A 616 -19.56 -8.07 15.57
CA ILE A 616 -18.98 -7.39 16.72
C ILE A 616 -18.22 -8.41 17.59
N GLY A 617 -16.98 -8.09 17.95
CA GLY A 617 -16.18 -8.83 18.92
C GLY A 617 -15.85 -8.02 20.16
N ALA A 618 -15.25 -8.66 21.16
CA ALA A 618 -14.73 -8.00 22.35
C ALA A 618 -13.36 -8.53 22.77
N LEU A 619 -12.45 -7.63 23.16
CA LEU A 619 -11.22 -7.96 23.87
C LEU A 619 -11.31 -7.43 25.30
N GLY A 620 -11.10 -8.29 26.28
CA GLY A 620 -10.98 -7.88 27.67
C GLY A 620 -9.63 -8.26 28.28
N TRP A 621 -9.03 -7.34 29.05
CA TRP A 621 -7.78 -7.61 29.76
C TRP A 621 -7.99 -7.68 31.28
N SER A 622 -7.60 -8.77 31.93
CA SER A 622 -7.65 -8.94 33.39
C SER A 622 -9.08 -8.72 33.91
N LEU A 623 -9.38 -7.69 34.72
CA LEU A 623 -10.78 -7.39 35.09
C LEU A 623 -11.66 -7.02 33.88
N GLY A 624 -11.08 -6.45 32.82
CA GLY A 624 -11.74 -6.30 31.52
C GLY A 624 -12.12 -7.64 30.89
N ALA A 625 -11.35 -8.70 31.11
CA ALA A 625 -11.71 -10.05 30.66
C ALA A 625 -12.91 -10.62 31.43
N THR A 626 -12.96 -10.43 32.75
CA THR A 626 -14.17 -10.72 33.56
C THR A 626 -15.38 -9.98 33.00
N THR A 627 -15.21 -8.70 32.67
CA THR A 627 -16.27 -7.85 32.09
C THR A 627 -16.73 -8.40 30.73
N ALA A 628 -15.80 -8.78 29.85
CA ALA A 628 -16.11 -9.37 28.54
C ALA A 628 -16.88 -10.68 28.65
N ILE A 629 -16.40 -11.62 29.49
CA ILE A 629 -17.01 -12.95 29.68
C ILE A 629 -18.40 -12.82 30.30
N GLU A 630 -18.58 -11.98 31.31
CA GLU A 630 -19.89 -11.74 31.93
C GLU A 630 -20.88 -11.10 30.94
N THR A 631 -20.44 -10.09 30.18
CA THR A 631 -21.30 -9.43 29.19
C THR A 631 -21.71 -10.41 28.09
N ALA A 632 -20.78 -11.23 27.60
CA ALA A 632 -21.05 -12.27 26.61
C ALA A 632 -21.94 -13.40 27.14
N GLY A 633 -21.78 -13.80 28.41
CA GLY A 633 -22.62 -14.81 29.05
C GLY A 633 -24.06 -14.33 29.32
N ARG A 634 -24.25 -13.04 29.58
CA ARG A 634 -25.57 -12.40 29.71
C ARG A 634 -26.24 -12.16 28.37
N ASN A 635 -25.45 -11.84 27.35
CA ASN A 635 -25.91 -11.50 26.01
C ASN A 635 -25.24 -12.42 24.95
N PRO A 636 -25.63 -13.71 24.88
CA PRO A 636 -24.90 -14.72 24.09
C PRO A 636 -24.88 -14.46 22.58
N ALA A 637 -25.79 -13.64 22.05
CA ALA A 637 -25.85 -13.30 20.63
C ALA A 637 -25.05 -12.04 20.24
N TRP A 638 -24.54 -11.28 21.20
CA TRP A 638 -23.96 -9.95 20.92
C TRP A 638 -22.53 -10.00 20.36
N PHE A 639 -21.74 -11.00 20.74
CA PHE A 639 -20.36 -11.11 20.31
C PHE A 639 -20.15 -12.33 19.43
N ARG A 640 -19.72 -12.11 18.19
CA ARG A 640 -19.30 -13.19 17.31
C ARG A 640 -18.00 -13.83 17.76
N SER A 641 -17.10 -13.03 18.33
CA SER A 641 -15.78 -13.45 18.80
C SER A 641 -15.38 -12.72 20.10
N VAL A 642 -14.87 -13.43 21.10
CA VAL A 642 -14.34 -12.87 22.35
C VAL A 642 -12.89 -13.31 22.54
N ALA A 643 -12.00 -12.34 22.71
CA ALA A 643 -10.62 -12.56 23.12
C ALA A 643 -10.41 -12.07 24.55
N VAL A 644 -9.57 -12.74 25.32
CA VAL A 644 -9.22 -12.34 26.68
C VAL A 644 -7.72 -12.41 26.94
N TRP A 645 -7.19 -11.41 27.62
CA TRP A 645 -5.79 -11.33 28.02
C TRP A 645 -5.66 -11.46 29.53
N SER A 646 -4.73 -12.32 29.97
CA SER A 646 -4.39 -12.51 31.39
C SER A 646 -5.63 -12.69 32.28
N SER A 647 -6.62 -13.44 31.77
CA SER A 647 -7.98 -13.51 32.34
C SER A 647 -8.07 -14.40 33.57
N PRO A 648 -8.78 -14.04 34.64
CA PRO A 648 -9.19 -15.02 35.65
C PRO A 648 -10.24 -16.00 35.07
N SER A 649 -10.47 -17.13 35.76
CA SER A 649 -11.55 -18.11 35.49
C SER A 649 -12.15 -18.63 36.79
N GLY A 650 -13.26 -19.38 36.72
CA GLY A 650 -13.87 -20.00 37.89
C GLY A 650 -14.69 -19.05 38.77
N ASP A 651 -14.81 -19.40 40.05
CA ASP A 651 -15.65 -18.74 41.06
C ASP A 651 -15.04 -17.41 41.53
N GLN A 652 -15.42 -16.31 40.87
CA GLN A 652 -14.88 -14.98 41.17
C GLN A 652 -15.41 -14.41 42.47
N GLU A 653 -16.59 -14.83 42.94
CA GLU A 653 -17.05 -14.48 44.27
C GLU A 653 -16.02 -14.92 45.31
N ARG A 654 -15.67 -16.20 45.30
CA ARG A 654 -14.69 -16.73 46.25
C ARG A 654 -13.32 -16.08 46.09
N GLU A 655 -12.81 -15.97 44.86
CA GLU A 655 -11.47 -15.42 44.61
C GLU A 655 -11.37 -13.94 45.03
N MET A 656 -12.40 -13.13 44.77
CA MET A 656 -12.37 -11.70 45.11
C MET A 656 -12.64 -11.44 46.59
N LEU A 657 -13.62 -12.14 47.19
CA LEU A 657 -13.99 -11.94 48.60
C LEU A 657 -12.96 -12.53 49.58
N SER A 658 -12.13 -13.48 49.15
CA SER A 658 -11.08 -14.05 50.00
C SER A 658 -9.89 -13.11 50.26
N ARG A 659 -9.71 -12.08 49.43
CA ARG A 659 -8.57 -11.15 49.50
C ARG A 659 -8.56 -10.35 50.81
N ALA A 660 -7.37 -10.10 51.35
CA ALA A 660 -7.23 -9.35 52.61
C ALA A 660 -7.83 -7.93 52.54
N VAL A 661 -7.63 -7.23 51.41
CA VAL A 661 -8.24 -5.91 51.18
C VAL A 661 -9.77 -5.99 51.10
N ALA A 662 -10.33 -7.06 50.50
CA ALA A 662 -11.77 -7.26 50.41
C ALA A 662 -12.39 -7.42 51.80
N LYS A 663 -11.79 -8.26 52.65
CA LYS A 663 -12.25 -8.46 54.05
C LYS A 663 -12.26 -7.15 54.84
N ARG A 664 -11.27 -6.28 54.63
CA ARG A 664 -11.24 -4.95 55.26
C ARG A 664 -12.33 -4.05 54.70
N ALA A 665 -12.46 -3.94 53.37
CA ALA A 665 -13.47 -3.09 52.75
C ALA A 665 -14.90 -3.51 53.10
N LEU A 666 -15.19 -4.81 53.19
CA LEU A 666 -16.49 -5.33 53.60
C LEU A 666 -16.85 -4.95 55.05
N ARG A 667 -15.86 -4.85 55.93
CA ARG A 667 -16.02 -4.48 57.33
C ARG A 667 -16.09 -2.97 57.53
N ASP A 668 -15.18 -2.24 56.90
CA ASP A 668 -14.92 -0.82 57.19
C ASP A 668 -15.57 0.14 56.16
N GLY A 669 -16.24 -0.42 55.14
CA GLY A 669 -16.88 0.34 54.05
C GLY A 669 -15.96 0.57 52.84
N GLU A 670 -14.65 0.65 53.07
CA GLU A 670 -13.60 0.73 52.04
C GLU A 670 -12.26 0.26 52.61
N ALA A 671 -11.32 -0.08 51.72
CA ALA A 671 -9.95 -0.37 52.13
C ALA A 671 -8.96 -0.05 51.02
N THR A 672 -7.76 0.37 51.42
CA THR A 672 -6.65 0.57 50.51
C THR A 672 -5.77 -0.68 50.44
N GLN A 673 -5.43 -1.08 49.23
CA GLN A 673 -4.35 -2.01 48.91
C GLN A 673 -3.14 -1.21 48.46
N HIS A 674 -1.99 -1.47 49.08
CA HIS A 674 -0.72 -0.90 48.68
C HIS A 674 0.03 -1.93 47.84
N ASP A 675 0.32 -1.58 46.58
CA ASP A 675 1.20 -2.36 45.70
C ASP A 675 2.48 -1.56 45.42
N PRO A 676 3.64 -1.97 45.97
CA PRO A 676 4.92 -1.29 45.76
C PRO A 676 5.39 -1.29 44.29
N ALA A 677 4.91 -2.23 43.47
CA ALA A 677 5.31 -2.37 42.08
C ALA A 677 4.38 -1.63 41.10
N TRP A 678 3.28 -1.02 41.59
CA TRP A 678 2.31 -0.31 40.77
C TRP A 678 1.77 0.96 41.45
N LYS A 679 0.62 0.88 42.13
CA LYS A 679 0.04 2.01 42.87
C LYS A 679 -0.84 1.55 44.03
N SER A 680 -1.11 2.47 44.95
CA SER A 680 -2.06 2.25 46.03
C SER A 680 -3.49 2.52 45.56
N VAL A 681 -4.38 1.55 45.76
CA VAL A 681 -5.76 1.61 45.28
C VAL A 681 -6.74 1.38 46.42
N THR A 682 -7.70 2.28 46.58
CA THR A 682 -8.81 2.20 47.54
C THR A 682 -10.06 1.68 46.84
N THR A 683 -10.58 0.56 47.33
CA THR A 683 -11.80 -0.08 46.85
C THR A 683 -12.88 -0.06 47.93
N THR A 684 -14.14 -0.01 47.50
CA THR A 684 -15.30 0.08 48.40
C THR A 684 -15.90 -1.28 48.70
N ARG A 685 -16.73 -1.36 49.74
CA ARG A 685 -17.56 -2.52 50.05
C ARG A 685 -18.39 -2.96 48.84
N VAL A 686 -19.03 -2.00 48.16
CA VAL A 686 -19.93 -2.27 47.02
C VAL A 686 -19.18 -2.82 45.80
N PHE A 687 -17.89 -2.48 45.62
CA PHE A 687 -17.05 -3.12 44.60
C PHE A 687 -16.97 -4.63 44.83
N TYR A 688 -16.67 -5.08 46.05
CA TYR A 688 -16.56 -6.51 46.35
C TYR A 688 -17.92 -7.22 46.36
N GLU A 689 -18.97 -6.58 46.89
CA GLU A 689 -20.32 -7.15 46.87
C GLU A 689 -20.84 -7.39 45.45
N SER A 690 -20.36 -6.63 44.45
CA SER A 690 -20.73 -6.83 43.04
C SER A 690 -20.22 -8.14 42.41
N PHE A 691 -19.31 -8.86 43.07
CA PHE A 691 -18.84 -10.18 42.61
C PHE A 691 -19.67 -11.35 43.16
N ARG A 692 -20.65 -11.11 44.03
CA ARG A 692 -21.52 -12.18 44.54
C ARG A 692 -22.27 -12.87 43.40
N GLY A 693 -22.22 -14.19 43.38
CA GLY A 693 -22.82 -15.05 42.35
C GLY A 693 -22.05 -15.10 41.02
N VAL A 694 -20.87 -14.49 40.93
CA VAL A 694 -20.10 -14.43 39.68
C VAL A 694 -19.20 -15.65 39.53
N ASN A 695 -19.50 -16.48 38.53
CA ASN A 695 -18.69 -17.62 38.15
C ASN A 695 -18.43 -17.61 36.64
N LEU A 696 -17.18 -17.33 36.26
CA LEU A 696 -16.79 -17.14 34.86
C LEU A 696 -16.88 -18.43 34.04
N ASP A 697 -16.73 -19.60 34.67
CA ASP A 697 -16.89 -20.87 33.96
C ASP A 697 -18.36 -21.08 33.55
N VAL A 698 -19.29 -20.66 34.40
CA VAL A 698 -20.73 -20.69 34.09
C VAL A 698 -21.07 -19.70 32.99
N SER A 699 -20.56 -18.47 33.08
CA SER A 699 -20.82 -17.43 32.07
C SER A 699 -20.22 -17.79 30.71
N LEU A 700 -18.99 -18.32 30.67
CA LEU A 700 -18.34 -18.73 29.42
C LEU A 700 -19.04 -19.90 28.74
N ARG A 701 -19.63 -20.84 29.50
CA ARG A 701 -20.43 -21.95 28.95
C ARG A 701 -21.71 -21.49 28.25
N LYS A 702 -22.26 -20.32 28.62
CA LYS A 702 -23.44 -19.73 27.96
C LYS A 702 -23.09 -19.07 26.62
N TYR A 703 -21.82 -18.68 26.45
CA TYR A 703 -21.37 -17.97 25.26
C TYR A 703 -21.19 -18.95 24.08
N PRO A 704 -21.81 -18.74 22.90
CA PRO A 704 -21.71 -19.67 21.77
C PRO A 704 -20.64 -19.28 20.73
N GLY A 705 -20.14 -18.04 20.74
CA GLY A 705 -19.24 -17.49 19.71
C GLY A 705 -17.78 -17.93 19.87
N ALA A 706 -16.90 -17.49 18.97
CA ALA A 706 -15.49 -17.90 18.99
C ALA A 706 -14.77 -17.35 20.25
N PHE A 707 -13.85 -18.12 20.84
CA PHE A 707 -13.15 -17.72 22.07
C PHE A 707 -11.62 -17.85 21.99
N PHE A 708 -10.89 -16.80 22.34
CA PHE A 708 -9.42 -16.82 22.37
C PHE A 708 -8.88 -16.34 23.70
N SER A 709 -7.85 -17.01 24.22
CA SER A 709 -7.15 -16.60 25.43
C SER A 709 -5.67 -16.40 25.16
N VAL A 710 -5.10 -15.28 25.61
CA VAL A 710 -3.67 -15.02 25.57
C VAL A 710 -3.16 -14.78 26.99
N ARG A 711 -2.08 -15.46 27.36
CA ARG A 711 -1.43 -15.28 28.66
C ARG A 711 0.09 -15.42 28.53
N GLY A 712 0.83 -14.73 29.39
CA GLY A 712 2.25 -14.99 29.59
C GLY A 712 2.52 -16.12 30.60
N SER A 713 3.53 -16.96 30.34
CA SER A 713 3.83 -18.09 31.24
C SER A 713 4.37 -17.66 32.62
N ALA A 714 4.76 -16.40 32.79
CA ALA A 714 5.21 -15.79 34.04
C ALA A 714 4.17 -14.83 34.64
N ASP A 715 2.91 -14.92 34.21
CA ASP A 715 1.79 -14.23 34.86
C ASP A 715 1.59 -14.76 36.29
N HIS A 716 1.30 -13.85 37.22
CA HIS A 716 1.11 -14.16 38.64
C HIS A 716 -0.27 -14.79 38.93
N LEU A 717 -1.22 -14.66 38.01
CA LEU A 717 -2.49 -15.37 38.09
C LEU A 717 -2.33 -16.84 37.68
N ALA A 718 -3.17 -17.71 38.22
CA ALA A 718 -3.16 -19.12 37.86
C ALA A 718 -3.42 -19.33 36.35
N GLN A 719 -2.81 -20.37 35.81
CA GLN A 719 -2.96 -20.80 34.42
C GLN A 719 -4.31 -21.52 34.25
N TYR A 720 -5.19 -20.93 33.43
CA TYR A 720 -6.57 -21.39 33.22
C TYR A 720 -6.84 -21.84 31.79
N GLU A 721 -5.81 -21.98 30.95
CA GLU A 721 -5.94 -22.26 29.51
C GLU A 721 -6.71 -23.57 29.27
N MET A 722 -6.34 -24.62 30.02
CA MET A 722 -7.08 -25.89 30.00
C MET A 722 -8.51 -25.75 30.53
N GLN A 723 -8.75 -24.91 31.53
CA GLN A 723 -10.09 -24.70 32.09
C GLN A 723 -11.00 -23.99 31.08
N PHE A 724 -10.49 -22.96 30.39
CA PHE A 724 -11.21 -22.33 29.30
C PHE A 724 -11.57 -23.35 28.23
N MET A 725 -10.60 -24.13 27.73
CA MET A 725 -10.89 -25.15 26.71
C MET A 725 -11.91 -26.19 27.17
N LYS A 726 -11.87 -26.62 28.44
CA LYS A 726 -12.89 -27.50 29.02
C LYS A 726 -14.28 -26.86 29.03
N ASN A 727 -14.38 -25.58 29.40
CA ASN A 727 -15.66 -24.85 29.38
C ASN A 727 -16.21 -24.65 27.96
N ARG A 728 -15.35 -24.74 26.93
CA ARG A 728 -15.72 -24.64 25.52
C ARG A 728 -15.98 -25.99 24.85
N ALA A 729 -15.79 -27.10 25.56
CA ALA A 729 -15.98 -28.44 25.00
C ALA A 729 -17.42 -28.62 24.47
N GLY A 730 -17.54 -29.08 23.22
CA GLY A 730 -18.84 -29.28 22.56
C GLY A 730 -19.43 -28.03 21.88
N VAL A 731 -18.81 -26.85 22.03
CA VAL A 731 -19.20 -25.66 21.27
C VAL A 731 -18.57 -25.72 19.86
N LYS A 732 -19.38 -25.49 18.82
CA LYS A 732 -18.92 -25.57 17.42
C LYS A 732 -17.97 -24.44 17.01
N ALA A 733 -18.10 -23.26 17.63
CA ALA A 733 -17.26 -22.12 17.30
C ALA A 733 -15.80 -22.35 17.73
N PRO A 734 -14.81 -21.85 16.97
CA PRO A 734 -13.39 -22.03 17.32
C PRO A 734 -13.05 -21.56 18.72
N ALA A 735 -12.16 -22.30 19.39
CA ALA A 735 -11.58 -21.90 20.66
C ALA A 735 -10.06 -22.17 20.68
N GLU A 736 -9.27 -21.15 20.98
CA GLU A 736 -7.80 -21.22 20.97
C GLU A 736 -7.20 -20.62 22.25
N SER A 737 -5.99 -21.05 22.60
CA SER A 737 -5.20 -20.44 23.68
C SER A 737 -3.75 -20.27 23.24
N LEU A 738 -3.18 -19.12 23.56
CA LEU A 738 -1.78 -18.78 23.33
C LEU A 738 -1.08 -18.50 24.66
N LEU A 739 -0.06 -19.31 24.96
CA LEU A 739 0.85 -19.09 26.07
C LEU A 739 2.16 -18.49 25.55
N ILE A 740 2.45 -17.24 25.90
CA ILE A 740 3.69 -16.53 25.53
C ILE A 740 4.75 -16.83 26.60
N ALA A 741 5.74 -17.63 26.25
CA ALA A 741 6.81 -18.02 27.16
C ALA A 741 7.55 -16.80 27.73
N GLY A 742 7.74 -16.75 29.05
CA GLY A 742 8.46 -15.70 29.76
C GLY A 742 7.70 -14.39 29.96
N ALA A 743 6.54 -14.20 29.33
CA ALA A 743 5.77 -12.97 29.46
C ALA A 743 5.09 -12.85 30.83
N ASN A 744 5.07 -11.64 31.38
CA ASN A 744 4.38 -11.31 32.62
C ASN A 744 2.90 -10.92 32.41
N HIS A 745 2.20 -10.50 33.47
CA HIS A 745 0.77 -10.12 33.42
C HIS A 745 0.45 -9.01 32.41
N VAL A 746 1.41 -8.11 32.17
CA VAL A 746 1.31 -6.97 31.25
C VAL A 746 2.07 -7.18 29.93
N PHE A 747 2.47 -8.43 29.63
CA PHE A 747 3.27 -8.82 28.46
C PHE A 747 4.57 -8.01 28.29
N ASP A 748 5.20 -7.63 29.41
CA ASP A 748 6.45 -6.86 29.41
C ASP A 748 6.37 -5.56 28.59
N VAL A 749 5.21 -4.89 28.58
CA VAL A 749 4.99 -3.69 27.75
C VAL A 749 5.99 -2.55 28.00
N PHE A 750 6.62 -2.50 29.18
CA PHE A 750 7.66 -1.53 29.53
C PHE A 750 9.10 -1.99 29.21
N ALA A 751 9.25 -3.16 28.57
CA ALA A 751 10.50 -3.76 28.11
C ALA A 751 10.33 -4.23 26.66
N PRO A 752 10.16 -3.29 25.70
CA PRO A 752 9.74 -3.58 24.32
C PRO A 752 10.71 -4.50 23.57
N GLU A 753 11.99 -4.52 23.96
CA GLU A 753 13.02 -5.39 23.38
C GLU A 753 12.71 -6.90 23.53
N LYS A 754 11.79 -7.28 24.44
CA LYS A 754 11.36 -8.67 24.60
C LYS A 754 10.32 -9.13 23.57
N GLY A 755 9.65 -8.21 22.86
CA GLY A 755 8.67 -8.52 21.81
C GLY A 755 7.38 -9.23 22.27
N HIS A 756 7.16 -9.44 23.58
CA HIS A 756 5.99 -10.15 24.10
C HIS A 756 4.66 -9.43 23.82
N ALA A 757 4.63 -8.11 24.03
CA ALA A 757 3.47 -7.28 23.77
C ALA A 757 3.06 -7.28 22.29
N GLU A 758 4.04 -7.25 21.38
CA GLU A 758 3.80 -7.31 19.92
C GLU A 758 3.17 -8.65 19.53
N ARG A 759 3.72 -9.78 20.01
CA ARG A 759 3.14 -11.11 19.76
C ARG A 759 1.70 -11.23 20.26
N ALA A 760 1.37 -10.64 21.41
CA ALA A 760 0.01 -10.63 21.94
C ALA A 760 -0.95 -9.84 21.03
N VAL A 761 -0.52 -8.67 20.54
CA VAL A 761 -1.28 -7.84 19.60
C VAL A 761 -1.50 -8.57 18.28
N GLU A 762 -0.43 -9.05 17.64
CA GLU A 762 -0.50 -9.75 16.34
C GLU A 762 -1.40 -10.97 16.38
N ALA A 763 -1.26 -11.82 17.40
CA ALA A 763 -2.10 -13.01 17.56
C ALA A 763 -3.58 -12.65 17.74
N THR A 764 -3.87 -11.60 18.51
CA THR A 764 -5.24 -11.16 18.80
C THR A 764 -5.90 -10.50 17.59
N VAL A 765 -5.18 -9.63 16.87
CA VAL A 765 -5.67 -9.03 15.62
C VAL A 765 -5.91 -10.12 14.59
N GLY A 766 -4.94 -11.04 14.41
CA GLY A 766 -5.08 -12.18 13.50
C GLY A 766 -6.28 -13.07 13.86
N TRP A 767 -6.56 -13.26 15.15
CA TRP A 767 -7.74 -13.98 15.61
C TRP A 767 -9.05 -13.29 15.19
N PHE A 768 -9.19 -11.98 15.42
CA PHE A 768 -10.39 -11.25 15.03
C PHE A 768 -10.59 -11.24 13.51
N LEU A 769 -9.53 -11.10 12.73
CA LEU A 769 -9.62 -11.15 11.26
C LEU A 769 -10.13 -12.49 10.72
N ARG A 770 -9.90 -13.60 11.45
CA ARG A 770 -10.40 -14.94 11.06
C ARG A 770 -11.80 -15.24 11.55
N THR A 771 -12.27 -14.57 12.61
CA THR A 771 -13.45 -14.99 13.38
C THR A 771 -14.62 -14.02 13.32
N LEU A 772 -14.38 -12.75 12.98
CA LEU A 772 -15.37 -11.75 12.60
C LEU A 772 -15.52 -11.75 11.09
#